data_AF-A0A937BGC5-F1
#
_entry.id   AF-A0A937BGC5-F1
#
_cell.length_a   1.000
_cell.length_b   1.000
_cell.length_c   1.000
_cell.angle_alpha   90.00
_cell.angle_beta   90.00
_cell.angle_gamma   90.00
#
_symmetry.space_group_name_H-M   'P 1'
#
loop_
_entity.id
_entity.type
_entity.pdbx_description
1 polymer ?
#
loop_
_entity_poly.entity_id
_entity_poly.type
_entity_poly.pdbx_seq_one_letter_code
_entity_poly.pdbx_strand_id
1 'polypeptide(L)'
;MLPRQLRRQQLLFTAFACLLGTLALLAPVWPDAPVEPRVGGLLVWAAILELVHGFRRATPSERRSAWLSGALSLVLGILLINEGLFRTSALVLFLAITFAVDALRHATEGVKAWRGGSRRHASALSFLGNSGLFLFIIALSPFTREWTVAIAGAARIAGIAFTILRSRTGQLDQASEDEVRSIGMGDDAEVMAEGQRLEDEEAARAPIDRRWIISLVLILFAIHLGRMGFDRTALGILSPFIAVVGDLAIALIIAYGIIAPQRSLLRRSSAPVERAAWQWVQQVPKEKRRRFGPRPVVRAWLLRRLRIGIRLRKASYSLRNALRNGLQIGLPFSAVLAATMPVWGMSWYFDTENWAAGMWDSWAASHTDTWREAMVNAVEPSPTAASFSLSPEGVNDTTDFRFVIIGDPGEGDPSQWVLKDRILAVMEQPDVRFMVISSDVIYPTGALRDYERKFWLPFKGVTKPVFAIPGNHDWYDALEGFAATFYTPEAARIAMKARIASDLHLSTTTDAKVEGYLTETQRLRDLYHVPSGFQQAPFFQVRCGDFVFIAIDTGVLRRLDPVQLQWVKQVLEANKGRFIFALLGHPFFAAGEYQGDMTTEFTELHTLLKEHHVTIAMAGDTHDLEYYVEPDSTGGPPMHHFVNGGGGAYLSLGAALTPEGTMPTDVFAHYPARGPLTAKIDALTPWYKHPAWVWTTKYNGWPFSAEWLSAAFDHNQAPFFQSFIEVVVERSTGMVRLIPHGVDGPLKWSDFGRSPGLPAHDGELDLPAEWSFPLPSAAK
;
A
#
# COMPACT_ATOMS: atom_id res chain seq x y z
N MET A 1 6.70 29.65 38.38
CA MET A 1 7.38 29.62 37.06
C MET A 1 7.67 28.17 36.70
N LEU A 2 7.50 27.75 35.44
CA LEU A 2 7.87 26.40 34.99
C LEU A 2 9.40 26.19 35.10
N PRO A 3 9.87 24.99 35.51
CA PRO A 3 11.29 24.64 35.44
C PRO A 3 11.88 24.88 34.04
N ARG A 4 13.13 25.36 33.95
CA ARG A 4 13.78 25.77 32.68
C ARG A 4 13.71 24.69 31.58
N GLN A 5 13.88 23.41 31.93
CA GLN A 5 13.81 22.30 30.97
C GLN A 5 12.40 22.08 30.40
N LEU A 6 11.35 22.20 31.22
CA LEU A 6 9.96 22.06 30.77
C LEU A 6 9.56 23.20 29.84
N ARG A 7 10.01 24.43 30.12
CA ARG A 7 9.79 25.59 29.26
C ARG A 7 10.51 25.46 27.91
N ARG A 8 11.72 24.91 27.89
CA ARG A 8 12.47 24.65 26.64
C ARG A 8 11.77 23.62 25.76
N GLN A 9 11.28 22.52 26.35
CA GLN A 9 10.50 21.52 25.61
C GLN A 9 9.20 22.12 25.06
N GLN A 10 8.44 22.86 25.86
CA GLN A 10 7.21 23.51 25.40
C GLN A 10 7.46 24.44 24.19
N LEU A 11 8.54 25.23 24.23
CA LEU A 11 8.94 26.09 23.11
C LEU A 11 9.33 25.30 21.86
N LEU A 12 9.99 24.15 22.00
CA LEU A 12 10.33 23.28 20.87
C LEU A 12 9.09 22.70 20.20
N PHE A 13 8.12 22.20 20.98
CA PHE A 13 6.85 21.69 20.44
C PHE A 13 6.06 22.81 19.74
N THR A 14 6.00 24.01 20.33
CA THR A 14 5.37 25.17 19.67
C THR A 14 6.09 25.55 18.39
N ALA A 15 7.43 25.62 18.37
CA ALA A 15 8.20 25.96 17.18
C ALA A 15 7.98 24.96 16.04
N PHE A 16 7.95 23.65 16.37
CA PHE A 16 7.67 22.61 15.40
C PHE A 16 6.24 22.72 14.83
N ALA A 17 5.24 22.98 15.67
CA ALA A 17 3.87 23.24 15.21
C ALA A 17 3.79 24.47 14.30
N CYS A 18 4.48 25.57 14.65
CA CYS A 18 4.55 26.76 13.81
C CYS A 18 5.16 26.45 12.43
N LEU A 19 6.25 25.65 12.39
CA LEU A 19 6.84 25.21 11.13
C LEU A 19 5.83 24.44 10.26
N LEU A 20 5.13 23.45 10.83
CA LEU A 20 4.09 22.71 10.12
C LEU A 20 2.98 23.63 9.58
N GLY A 21 2.58 24.64 10.37
CA GLY A 21 1.57 25.62 9.96
C GLY A 21 2.05 26.50 8.81
N THR A 22 3.31 26.92 8.82
CA THR A 22 3.91 27.67 7.71
C THR A 22 4.01 26.82 6.44
N LEU A 23 4.42 25.56 6.54
CA LEU A 23 4.47 24.63 5.41
C LEU A 23 3.06 24.41 4.83
N ALA A 24 2.04 24.28 5.68
CA ALA A 24 0.65 24.12 5.23
C ALA A 24 0.14 25.37 4.49
N LEU A 25 0.52 26.57 4.93
CA LEU A 25 0.16 27.83 4.27
C LEU A 25 0.83 27.98 2.90
N LEU A 26 2.07 27.47 2.76
CA LEU A 26 2.85 27.55 1.52
C LEU A 26 2.54 26.41 0.54
N ALA A 27 1.73 25.43 0.93
CA ALA A 27 1.41 24.26 0.10
C ALA A 27 0.93 24.61 -1.34
N PRO A 28 0.09 25.64 -1.58
CA PRO A 28 -0.33 26.02 -2.93
C PRO A 28 0.80 26.55 -3.84
N VAL A 29 1.95 26.92 -3.27
CA VAL A 29 3.08 27.52 -4.02
C VAL A 29 4.14 26.48 -4.39
N TRP A 30 4.05 25.27 -3.85
CA TRP A 30 4.98 24.19 -4.16
C TRP A 30 4.58 23.43 -5.43
N PRO A 31 5.48 23.29 -6.42
CA PRO A 31 5.19 22.63 -7.69
C PRO A 31 4.93 21.12 -7.54
N ASP A 32 4.24 20.55 -8.52
CA ASP A 32 4.14 19.11 -8.83
C ASP A 32 3.45 18.17 -7.81
N ALA A 33 2.60 18.69 -6.92
CA ALA A 33 1.79 17.84 -6.03
C ALA A 33 0.42 18.45 -5.68
N PRO A 34 -0.61 17.63 -5.37
CA PRO A 34 -1.91 18.14 -4.91
C PRO A 34 -1.81 18.79 -3.51
N VAL A 35 -2.53 19.89 -3.27
CA VAL A 35 -2.44 20.67 -2.02
C VAL A 35 -3.00 19.92 -0.83
N GLU A 36 -4.11 19.21 -1.04
CA GLU A 36 -4.89 18.61 0.03
C GLU A 36 -4.18 17.43 0.70
N PRO A 37 -3.58 16.46 -0.01
CA PRO A 37 -2.82 15.41 0.67
C PRO A 37 -1.61 15.93 1.45
N ARG A 38 -0.97 17.00 0.96
CA ARG A 38 0.16 17.67 1.64
C ARG A 38 -0.30 18.32 2.95
N VAL A 39 -1.34 19.14 2.89
CA VAL A 39 -1.94 19.77 4.09
C VAL A 39 -2.46 18.69 5.04
N GLY A 40 -3.03 17.61 4.50
CA GLY A 40 -3.48 16.44 5.25
C GLY A 40 -2.36 15.77 6.04
N GLY A 41 -1.23 15.48 5.41
CA GLY A 41 -0.05 14.93 6.07
C GLY A 41 0.51 15.83 7.18
N LEU A 42 0.56 17.14 6.95
CA LEU A 42 0.99 18.12 7.96
C LEU A 42 0.01 18.18 9.15
N LEU A 43 -1.29 18.06 8.89
CA LEU A 43 -2.32 17.97 9.93
C LEU A 43 -2.21 16.69 10.75
N VAL A 44 -1.87 15.55 10.15
CA VAL A 44 -1.58 14.30 10.88
C VAL A 44 -0.41 14.51 11.84
N TRP A 45 0.69 15.13 11.40
CA TRP A 45 1.82 15.44 12.28
C TRP A 45 1.45 16.40 13.41
N ALA A 46 0.69 17.46 13.11
CA ALA A 46 0.21 18.40 14.12
C ALA A 46 -0.76 17.73 15.11
N ALA A 47 -1.60 16.80 14.64
CA ALA A 47 -2.50 16.01 15.47
C ALA A 47 -1.72 15.12 16.43
N ILE A 48 -0.72 14.38 15.94
CA ILE A 48 0.18 13.56 16.78
C ILE A 48 0.84 14.45 17.83
N LEU A 49 1.34 15.62 17.44
CA LEU A 49 1.97 16.57 18.35
C LEU A 49 1.01 17.05 19.45
N GLU A 50 -0.23 17.40 19.10
CA GLU A 50 -1.27 17.82 20.04
C GLU A 50 -1.71 16.68 20.98
N LEU A 51 -1.80 15.45 20.48
CA LEU A 51 -2.11 14.27 21.29
C LEU A 51 -0.99 14.00 22.29
N VAL A 52 0.27 13.96 21.83
CA VAL A 52 1.46 13.73 22.65
C VAL A 52 1.62 14.82 23.70
N HIS A 53 1.52 16.09 23.31
CA HIS A 53 1.57 17.21 24.25
C HIS A 53 0.35 17.21 25.19
N GLY A 54 -0.82 16.80 24.68
CA GLY A 54 -2.06 16.65 25.41
C GLY A 54 -1.95 15.74 26.62
N PHE A 55 -1.23 14.62 26.49
CA PHE A 55 -0.92 13.74 27.62
C PHE A 55 -0.18 14.49 28.75
N ARG A 56 0.64 15.49 28.43
CA ARG A 56 1.48 16.22 29.40
C ARG A 56 0.73 17.28 30.21
N ARG A 57 -0.49 17.65 29.80
CA ARG A 57 -1.24 18.75 30.43
C ARG A 57 -1.68 18.37 31.85
N ALA A 58 -1.57 19.33 32.77
CA ALA A 58 -1.76 19.13 34.20
C ALA A 58 -3.22 18.82 34.55
N THR A 59 -4.19 19.50 33.90
CA THR A 59 -5.60 19.37 34.27
C THR A 59 -6.39 18.39 33.38
N PRO A 60 -7.34 17.61 33.94
CA PRO A 60 -8.19 16.70 33.15
C PRO A 60 -9.04 17.38 32.07
N SER A 61 -9.40 18.66 32.24
CA SER A 61 -10.09 19.43 31.20
C SER A 61 -9.18 19.75 30.02
N GLU A 62 -7.95 20.20 30.28
CA GLU A 62 -6.99 20.55 29.24
C GLU A 62 -6.51 19.32 28.46
N ARG A 63 -6.39 18.15 29.11
CA ARG A 63 -6.08 16.87 28.44
C ARG A 63 -7.18 16.44 27.47
N ARG A 64 -8.44 16.49 27.91
CA ARG A 64 -9.60 16.17 27.04
C ARG A 64 -9.71 17.11 25.86
N SER A 65 -9.48 18.40 26.11
CA SER A 65 -9.44 19.43 25.07
C SER A 65 -8.36 19.13 24.04
N ALA A 66 -7.16 18.71 24.48
CA ALA A 66 -6.09 18.29 23.58
C ALA A 66 -6.46 17.05 22.76
N TRP A 67 -7.01 16.02 23.40
CA TRP A 67 -7.37 14.77 22.74
C TRP A 67 -8.44 14.95 21.68
N LEU A 68 -9.48 15.73 21.98
CA LEU A 68 -10.52 16.05 21.00
C LEU A 68 -9.94 16.86 19.83
N SER A 69 -9.11 17.87 20.12
CA SER A 69 -8.46 18.70 19.10
C SER A 69 -7.55 17.87 18.19
N GLY A 70 -6.73 17.01 18.78
CA GLY A 70 -5.85 16.09 18.07
C GLY A 70 -6.63 15.06 17.25
N ALA A 71 -7.65 14.42 17.81
CA ALA A 71 -8.48 13.45 17.11
C ALA A 71 -9.21 14.06 15.89
N LEU A 72 -9.82 15.23 16.05
CA LEU A 72 -10.45 15.94 14.93
C LEU A 72 -9.44 16.30 13.84
N SER A 73 -8.25 16.75 14.22
CA SER A 73 -7.18 17.10 13.26
C SER A 73 -6.60 15.87 12.57
N LEU A 74 -6.55 14.72 13.25
CA LEU A 74 -6.11 13.45 12.69
C LEU A 74 -7.12 12.94 11.65
N VAL A 75 -8.41 12.92 11.98
CA VAL A 75 -9.47 12.53 11.04
C VAL A 75 -9.47 13.46 9.83
N LEU A 76 -9.38 14.77 10.04
CA LEU A 76 -9.30 15.74 8.97
C LEU A 76 -8.06 15.50 8.08
N GLY A 77 -6.90 15.22 8.68
CA GLY A 77 -5.68 14.92 7.95
C GLY A 77 -5.82 13.67 7.07
N ILE A 78 -6.39 12.59 7.61
CA ILE A 78 -6.65 11.34 6.87
C ILE A 78 -7.63 11.57 5.71
N LEU A 79 -8.71 12.33 5.95
CA LEU A 79 -9.69 12.62 4.91
C LEU A 79 -9.09 13.46 3.76
N LEU A 80 -8.21 14.41 4.06
CA LEU A 80 -7.51 15.21 3.04
C LEU A 80 -6.45 14.42 2.27
N ILE A 81 -5.77 13.47 2.92
CA ILE A 81 -4.85 12.53 2.23
C ILE A 81 -5.61 11.68 1.22
N ASN A 82 -6.84 11.29 1.54
CA ASN A 82 -7.66 10.39 0.74
C ASN A 82 -8.77 11.13 -0.03
N GLU A 83 -8.54 12.39 -0.42
CA GLU A 83 -9.63 13.22 -0.93
C GLU A 83 -10.30 12.68 -2.20
N GLY A 84 -9.56 11.92 -3.03
CA GLY A 84 -10.09 11.29 -4.23
C GLY A 84 -11.21 10.29 -3.96
N LEU A 85 -11.31 9.77 -2.73
CA LEU A 85 -12.36 8.83 -2.31
C LEU A 85 -13.66 9.52 -1.86
N PHE A 86 -13.69 10.85 -1.72
CA PHE A 86 -14.81 11.59 -1.14
C PHE A 86 -15.32 12.70 -2.07
N ARG A 87 -16.63 12.96 -2.04
CA ARG A 87 -17.20 14.14 -2.72
C ARG A 87 -16.60 15.42 -2.12
N THR A 88 -16.06 16.29 -2.97
CA THR A 88 -15.33 17.52 -2.60
C THR A 88 -16.07 18.42 -1.62
N SER A 89 -17.38 18.58 -1.78
CA SER A 89 -18.21 19.42 -0.90
C SER A 89 -18.29 18.90 0.54
N ALA A 90 -18.16 17.58 0.73
CA ALA A 90 -18.19 16.96 2.06
C ALA A 90 -16.91 17.23 2.86
N LEU A 91 -15.76 17.29 2.20
CA LEU A 91 -14.45 17.57 2.83
C LEU A 91 -14.39 19.00 3.36
N VAL A 92 -14.81 19.97 2.55
CA VAL A 92 -14.88 21.39 2.94
C VAL A 92 -15.89 21.60 4.08
N LEU A 93 -17.05 20.94 4.02
CA LEU A 93 -18.05 21.01 5.07
C LEU A 93 -17.51 20.41 6.38
N PHE A 94 -16.83 19.26 6.30
CA PHE A 94 -16.21 18.63 7.47
C PHE A 94 -15.13 19.55 8.09
N LEU A 95 -14.27 20.14 7.26
CA LEU A 95 -13.29 21.13 7.67
C LEU A 95 -13.95 22.31 8.41
N ALA A 96 -15.02 22.89 7.87
CA ALA A 96 -15.78 23.94 8.54
C ALA A 96 -16.38 23.48 9.88
N ILE A 97 -16.97 22.28 9.93
CA ILE A 97 -17.54 21.70 11.15
C ILE A 97 -16.49 21.61 12.27
N THR A 98 -15.23 21.28 11.96
CA THR A 98 -14.18 21.24 12.99
C THR A 98 -13.98 22.58 13.71
N PHE A 99 -13.98 23.69 12.96
CA PHE A 99 -13.89 25.04 13.53
C PHE A 99 -15.15 25.43 14.30
N ALA A 100 -16.33 25.03 13.84
CA ALA A 100 -17.58 25.25 14.57
C ALA A 100 -17.61 24.53 15.93
N VAL A 101 -17.16 23.26 15.96
CA VAL A 101 -17.05 22.46 17.19
C VAL A 101 -16.09 23.12 18.18
N ASP A 102 -14.93 23.61 17.72
CA ASP A 102 -13.97 24.28 18.59
C ASP A 102 -14.43 25.66 19.06
N ALA A 103 -15.13 26.42 18.23
CA ALA A 103 -15.78 27.66 18.65
C ALA A 103 -16.76 27.40 19.80
N LEU A 104 -17.69 26.45 19.62
CA LEU A 104 -18.67 26.10 20.66
C LEU A 104 -17.97 25.64 21.94
N ARG A 105 -16.91 24.84 21.83
CA ARG A 105 -16.12 24.39 22.97
C ARG A 105 -15.52 25.57 23.75
N HIS A 106 -14.82 26.49 23.07
CA HIS A 106 -14.22 27.65 23.73
C HIS A 106 -15.26 28.60 24.32
N ALA A 107 -16.45 28.71 23.71
CA ALA A 107 -17.58 29.43 24.30
C ALA A 107 -18.02 28.78 25.63
N THR A 108 -18.19 27.45 25.69
CA THR A 108 -18.57 26.77 26.95
C THR A 108 -17.51 26.89 28.04
N GLU A 109 -16.23 26.86 27.68
CA GLU A 109 -15.11 27.08 28.62
C GLU A 109 -15.10 28.52 29.15
N GLY A 110 -15.34 29.49 28.27
CA GLY A 110 -15.47 30.91 28.62
C GLY A 110 -16.62 31.16 29.59
N VAL A 111 -17.79 30.58 29.33
CA VAL A 111 -18.98 30.70 30.21
C VAL A 111 -18.72 30.08 31.58
N LYS A 112 -18.08 28.90 31.63
CA LYS A 112 -17.72 28.26 32.91
C LYS A 112 -16.71 29.08 33.71
N ALA A 113 -15.70 29.64 33.04
CA ALA A 113 -14.70 30.50 33.68
C ALA A 113 -15.32 31.79 34.22
N TRP A 114 -16.22 32.41 33.44
CA TRP A 114 -16.95 33.62 33.85
C TRP A 114 -17.84 33.37 35.07
N ARG A 115 -18.62 32.27 35.07
CA ARG A 115 -19.42 31.85 36.24
C ARG A 115 -18.57 31.51 37.46
N GLY A 116 -17.33 31.07 37.26
CA GLY A 116 -16.35 30.80 38.32
C GLY A 116 -15.52 32.02 38.77
N GLY A 117 -15.87 33.24 38.35
CA GLY A 117 -15.17 34.48 38.74
C GLY A 117 -13.83 34.74 38.04
N SER A 118 -13.47 33.95 37.02
CA SER A 118 -12.21 34.09 36.28
C SER A 118 -12.44 34.68 34.88
N ARG A 119 -11.83 35.83 34.58
CA ARG A 119 -11.83 36.41 33.21
C ARG A 119 -10.70 35.78 32.38
N ARG A 120 -11.04 34.88 31.46
CA ARG A 120 -10.09 34.32 30.48
C ARG A 120 -10.29 34.95 29.10
N HIS A 121 -9.65 36.10 28.85
CA HIS A 121 -9.63 36.77 27.54
C HIS A 121 -9.17 35.86 26.37
N ALA A 122 -8.39 34.83 26.68
CA ALA A 122 -7.90 33.85 25.72
C ALA A 122 -9.03 33.02 25.08
N SER A 123 -10.03 32.58 25.86
CA SER A 123 -11.13 31.74 25.35
C SER A 123 -12.06 32.53 24.43
N ALA A 124 -12.22 33.84 24.67
CA ALA A 124 -12.96 34.74 23.80
C ALA A 124 -12.25 34.95 22.45
N LEU A 125 -10.92 35.13 22.46
CA LEU A 125 -10.14 35.25 21.23
C LEU A 125 -10.18 33.95 20.40
N SER A 126 -10.04 32.79 21.04
CA SER A 126 -10.17 31.50 20.36
C SER A 126 -11.58 31.27 19.81
N PHE A 127 -12.64 31.68 20.52
CA PHE A 127 -14.01 31.64 20.00
C PHE A 127 -14.17 32.49 18.74
N LEU A 128 -13.74 33.76 18.79
CA LEU A 128 -13.85 34.68 17.65
C LEU A 128 -13.03 34.20 16.44
N GLY A 129 -11.80 33.72 16.67
CA GLY A 129 -10.95 33.19 15.60
C GLY A 129 -11.54 31.96 14.91
N ASN A 130 -12.05 30.99 15.67
CA ASN A 130 -12.67 29.79 15.10
C ASN A 130 -14.00 30.10 14.38
N SER A 131 -14.82 31.00 14.93
CA SER A 131 -16.06 31.47 14.27
C SER A 131 -15.76 32.23 12.97
N GLY A 132 -14.71 33.06 12.95
CA GLY A 132 -14.26 33.75 11.75
C GLY A 132 -13.78 32.78 10.66
N LEU A 133 -12.99 31.77 11.02
CA LEU A 133 -12.52 30.73 10.09
C LEU A 133 -13.66 29.87 9.55
N PHE A 134 -14.64 29.52 10.39
CA PHE A 134 -15.85 28.82 9.95
C PHE A 134 -16.58 29.62 8.85
N LEU A 135 -16.82 30.91 9.08
CA LEU A 135 -17.48 31.78 8.11
C LEU A 135 -16.63 31.98 6.84
N PHE A 136 -15.31 32.12 7.00
CA PHE A 136 -14.35 32.22 5.89
C PHE A 136 -14.41 30.99 4.98
N ILE A 137 -14.35 29.77 5.55
CA ILE A 137 -14.38 28.52 4.78
C ILE A 137 -15.70 28.39 4.02
N ILE A 138 -16.83 28.71 4.65
CA ILE A 138 -18.15 28.64 4.00
C ILE A 138 -18.27 29.67 2.87
N ALA A 139 -17.74 30.89 3.06
CA ALA A 139 -17.88 31.97 2.08
C ALA A 139 -16.93 31.86 0.89
N LEU A 140 -15.70 31.36 1.09
CA LEU A 140 -14.63 31.37 0.07
C LEU A 140 -14.35 30.02 -0.58
N SER A 141 -14.84 28.92 -0.02
CA SER A 141 -14.70 27.59 -0.64
C SER A 141 -15.24 27.47 -2.06
N PRO A 142 -16.24 28.24 -2.53
CA PRO A 142 -16.66 28.21 -3.94
C PRO A 142 -15.65 28.84 -4.91
N PHE A 143 -14.70 29.64 -4.42
CA PHE A 143 -13.86 30.50 -5.27
C PHE A 143 -12.40 30.06 -5.34
N THR A 144 -11.82 29.54 -4.24
CA THR A 144 -10.41 29.11 -4.20
C THR A 144 -10.21 27.91 -3.28
N ARG A 145 -10.38 26.69 -3.81
CA ARG A 145 -10.32 25.44 -3.03
C ARG A 145 -8.97 25.24 -2.33
N GLU A 146 -7.88 25.25 -3.11
CA GLU A 146 -6.52 24.99 -2.63
C GLU A 146 -6.09 25.96 -1.51
N TRP A 147 -6.32 27.26 -1.71
CA TRP A 147 -6.04 28.29 -0.71
C TRP A 147 -6.94 28.17 0.52
N THR A 148 -8.21 27.79 0.35
CA THR A 148 -9.12 27.55 1.48
C THR A 148 -8.60 26.41 2.36
N VAL A 149 -8.17 25.28 1.76
CA VAL A 149 -7.61 24.14 2.50
C VAL A 149 -6.28 24.52 3.18
N ALA A 150 -5.37 25.19 2.46
CA ALA A 150 -4.08 25.62 2.99
C ALA A 150 -4.22 26.59 4.18
N ILE A 151 -5.06 27.63 4.06
CA ILE A 151 -5.29 28.62 5.11
C ILE A 151 -5.97 27.98 6.31
N ALA A 152 -6.99 27.14 6.09
CA ALA A 152 -7.69 26.46 7.17
C ALA A 152 -6.77 25.45 7.89
N GLY A 153 -6.00 24.65 7.15
CA GLY A 153 -5.00 23.74 7.70
C GLY A 153 -3.94 24.49 8.52
N ALA A 154 -3.37 25.56 7.97
CA ALA A 154 -2.40 26.40 8.67
C ALA A 154 -2.99 27.02 9.95
N ALA A 155 -4.22 27.53 9.89
CA ALA A 155 -4.89 28.13 11.04
C ALA A 155 -5.21 27.10 12.13
N ARG A 156 -5.60 25.88 11.75
CA ARG A 156 -5.80 24.76 12.67
C ARG A 156 -4.51 24.42 13.41
N ILE A 157 -3.40 24.29 12.68
CA ILE A 157 -2.08 23.98 13.23
C ILE A 157 -1.58 25.14 14.11
N ALA A 158 -1.80 26.39 13.72
CA ALA A 158 -1.47 27.56 14.54
C ALA A 158 -2.27 27.58 15.86
N GLY A 159 -3.55 27.18 15.84
CA GLY A 159 -4.38 26.99 17.02
C GLY A 159 -3.81 25.93 17.98
N ILE A 160 -3.31 24.82 17.45
CA ILE A 160 -2.58 23.79 18.21
C ILE A 160 -1.32 24.39 18.84
N ALA A 161 -0.49 25.09 18.05
CA ALA A 161 0.74 25.73 18.53
C ALA A 161 0.48 26.70 19.70
N PHE A 162 -0.57 27.51 19.58
CA PHE A 162 -1.01 28.45 20.61
C PHE A 162 -1.47 27.74 21.89
N THR A 163 -2.22 26.64 21.75
CA THR A 163 -2.73 25.87 22.89
C THR A 163 -1.59 25.17 23.63
N ILE A 164 -0.62 24.59 22.90
CA ILE A 164 0.60 24.01 23.45
C ILE A 164 1.35 25.06 24.28
N LEU A 165 1.61 26.24 23.71
CA LEU A 165 2.38 27.32 24.35
C LEU A 165 1.78 27.80 25.68
N ARG A 166 0.46 27.73 25.84
CA ARG A 166 -0.25 28.23 27.04
C ARG A 166 -0.57 27.16 28.07
N SER A 167 -0.51 25.90 27.69
CA SER A 167 -0.86 24.80 28.58
C SER A 167 0.14 24.62 29.72
N ARG A 168 -0.34 24.20 30.89
CA ARG A 168 0.51 23.84 32.04
C ARG A 168 0.79 22.35 31.99
N THR A 169 2.06 21.97 32.12
CA THR A 169 2.46 20.55 32.16
C THR A 169 2.66 20.08 33.60
N GLY A 170 2.41 18.79 33.85
CA GLY A 170 2.61 18.18 35.18
C GLY A 170 4.08 17.98 35.51
N GLN A 171 4.39 17.85 36.81
CA GLN A 171 5.74 17.62 37.32
C GLN A 171 5.94 16.13 37.63
N LEU A 172 7.06 15.57 37.17
CA LEU A 172 7.28 14.11 37.19
C LEU A 172 7.34 13.54 38.62
N ASP A 173 7.90 14.30 39.55
CA ASP A 173 8.02 14.03 40.98
C ASP A 173 6.70 14.12 41.75
N GLN A 174 5.67 14.72 41.15
CA GLN A 174 4.33 14.84 41.74
C GLN A 174 3.33 13.84 41.14
N ALA A 175 3.80 12.87 40.34
CA ALA A 175 2.91 11.97 39.61
C ALA A 175 2.05 11.08 40.52
N SER A 176 2.61 10.58 41.63
CA SER A 176 1.85 9.80 42.61
C SER A 176 0.84 10.65 43.39
N GLU A 177 1.26 11.82 43.86
CA GLU A 177 0.40 12.79 44.54
C GLU A 177 -0.79 13.22 43.67
N ASP A 178 -0.53 13.63 42.44
CA ASP A 178 -1.55 14.02 41.47
C ASP A 178 -2.55 12.89 41.18
N GLU A 179 -2.07 11.65 41.21
CA GLU A 179 -2.87 10.47 40.98
C GLU A 179 -3.79 10.17 42.17
N VAL A 180 -3.26 10.20 43.40
CA VAL A 180 -4.03 10.02 44.65
C VAL A 180 -5.06 11.13 44.84
N ARG A 181 -4.70 12.39 44.57
CA ARG A 181 -5.65 13.51 44.57
C ARG A 181 -6.77 13.31 43.56
N SER A 182 -6.46 12.76 42.39
CA SER A 182 -7.47 12.59 41.33
C SER A 182 -8.53 11.51 41.61
N ILE A 183 -8.29 10.60 42.57
CA ILE A 183 -9.33 9.67 43.08
C ILE A 183 -10.09 10.25 44.30
N GLY A 184 -9.73 11.45 44.76
CA GLY A 184 -10.34 12.11 45.91
C GLY A 184 -9.86 11.58 47.25
N MET A 185 -8.64 11.05 47.32
CA MET A 185 -7.99 10.57 48.54
C MET A 185 -6.76 11.43 48.92
N GLY A 186 -6.70 12.67 48.43
CA GLY A 186 -5.55 13.56 48.63
C GLY A 186 -5.27 13.94 50.08
N ASP A 187 -6.29 13.90 50.93
CA ASP A 187 -6.20 14.24 52.36
C ASP A 187 -5.89 13.01 53.24
N ASP A 188 -5.82 11.80 52.66
CA ASP A 188 -5.52 10.55 53.37
C ASP A 188 -4.01 10.27 53.35
N ALA A 189 -3.36 10.48 54.50
CA ALA A 189 -1.92 10.33 54.65
C ALA A 189 -1.43 8.88 54.38
N GLU A 190 -2.23 7.86 54.66
CA GLU A 190 -1.84 6.47 54.42
C GLU A 190 -1.89 6.15 52.92
N VAL A 191 -2.92 6.59 52.20
CA VAL A 191 -2.99 6.41 50.73
C VAL A 191 -1.92 7.22 50.01
N MET A 192 -1.61 8.43 50.48
CA MET A 192 -0.51 9.24 49.97
C MET A 192 0.85 8.54 50.13
N ALA A 193 1.12 7.97 51.31
CA ALA A 193 2.35 7.20 51.56
C ALA A 193 2.43 5.93 50.70
N GLU A 194 1.30 5.24 50.49
CA GLU A 194 1.24 4.10 49.56
C GLU A 194 1.51 4.53 48.12
N GLY A 195 1.01 5.69 47.68
CA GLY A 195 1.30 6.26 46.38
C GLY A 195 2.79 6.49 46.15
N GLN A 196 3.47 7.11 47.11
CA GLN A 196 4.92 7.34 47.07
C GLN A 196 5.70 6.02 47.06
N ARG A 197 5.34 5.07 47.94
CA ARG A 197 5.96 3.74 48.00
C ARG A 197 5.87 3.01 46.66
N LEU A 198 4.70 3.06 46.01
CA LEU A 198 4.51 2.46 44.69
C LEU A 198 5.36 3.16 43.63
N GLU A 199 5.51 4.48 43.69
CA GLU A 199 6.36 5.23 42.78
C GLU A 199 7.84 4.84 42.89
N ASP A 200 8.33 4.65 44.12
CA ASP A 200 9.71 4.21 44.39
C ASP A 200 9.94 2.76 43.91
N GLU A 201 8.99 1.86 44.15
CA GLU A 201 9.02 0.50 43.63
C GLU A 201 9.08 0.47 42.09
N GLU A 202 8.35 1.37 41.42
CA GLU A 202 8.36 1.50 39.96
C GLU A 202 9.69 2.07 39.43
N ALA A 203 10.31 3.00 40.16
CA ALA A 203 11.65 3.47 39.84
C ALA A 203 12.69 2.34 39.96
N ALA A 204 12.59 1.49 40.99
CA ALA A 204 13.46 0.34 41.17
C ALA A 204 13.29 -0.75 40.09
N ARG A 205 12.08 -0.91 39.54
CA ARG A 205 11.79 -1.86 38.45
C ARG A 205 12.24 -1.39 37.07
N ALA A 206 12.52 -0.09 36.90
CA ALA A 206 12.89 0.50 35.62
C ALA A 206 14.01 -0.23 34.84
N PRO A 207 15.09 -0.74 35.47
CA PRO A 207 16.13 -1.48 34.77
C PRO A 207 15.66 -2.85 34.26
N ILE A 208 14.76 -3.51 34.99
CA ILE A 208 14.18 -4.81 34.60
C ILE A 208 13.29 -4.62 33.38
N ASP A 209 12.40 -3.61 33.43
CA ASP A 209 11.53 -3.28 32.30
C ASP A 209 12.34 -2.95 31.04
N ARG A 210 13.46 -2.22 31.20
CA ARG A 210 14.37 -1.91 30.08
C ARG A 210 14.98 -3.19 29.48
N ARG A 211 15.46 -4.12 30.30
CA ARG A 211 16.02 -5.40 29.82
C ARG A 211 14.97 -6.18 29.05
N TRP A 212 13.76 -6.29 29.59
CA TRP A 212 12.67 -7.02 28.96
C TRP A 212 12.23 -6.40 27.62
N ILE A 213 12.13 -5.07 27.55
CA ILE A 213 11.85 -4.36 26.29
C ILE A 213 12.94 -4.67 25.25
N ILE A 214 14.22 -4.53 25.63
CA ILE A 214 15.34 -4.82 24.72
C ILE A 214 15.28 -6.27 24.24
N SER A 215 15.01 -7.23 25.13
CA SER A 215 14.88 -8.65 24.74
C SER A 215 13.77 -8.88 23.73
N LEU A 216 12.58 -8.30 23.92
CA LEU A 216 11.49 -8.43 22.93
C LEU A 216 11.84 -7.78 21.60
N VAL A 217 12.46 -6.60 21.62
CA VAL A 217 12.89 -5.91 20.39
C VAL A 217 13.91 -6.74 19.62
N LEU A 218 14.86 -7.37 20.31
CA LEU A 218 15.83 -8.27 19.68
C LEU A 218 15.18 -9.55 19.14
N ILE A 219 14.16 -10.08 19.83
CA ILE A 219 13.40 -11.24 19.35
C ILE A 219 12.63 -10.88 18.08
N LEU A 220 11.91 -9.76 18.06
CA LEU A 220 11.19 -9.27 16.86
C LEU A 220 12.15 -9.03 15.70
N PHE A 221 13.31 -8.41 15.97
CA PHE A 221 14.36 -8.23 14.97
C PHE A 221 14.84 -9.57 14.40
N ALA A 222 15.11 -10.56 15.24
CA ALA A 222 15.54 -11.88 14.78
C ALA A 222 14.45 -12.61 13.98
N ILE A 223 13.17 -12.43 14.33
CA ILE A 223 12.04 -12.99 13.58
C ILE A 223 11.98 -12.37 12.18
N HIS A 224 11.99 -11.03 12.08
CA HIS A 224 11.98 -10.33 10.79
C HIS A 224 13.20 -10.66 9.95
N LEU A 225 14.39 -10.71 10.56
CA LEU A 225 15.62 -11.09 9.87
C LEU A 225 15.52 -12.51 9.28
N GLY A 226 14.90 -13.45 10.01
CA GLY A 226 14.68 -14.80 9.53
C GLY A 226 13.65 -14.90 8.40
N ARG A 227 12.64 -14.02 8.40
CA ARG A 227 11.55 -14.01 7.41
C ARG A 227 11.90 -13.28 6.12
N MET A 228 12.51 -12.10 6.22
CA MET A 228 12.93 -11.28 5.06
C MET A 228 14.18 -11.84 4.36
N GLY A 229 14.95 -12.66 5.08
CA GLY A 229 16.23 -13.20 4.65
C GLY A 229 17.40 -12.30 5.02
N PHE A 230 18.60 -12.89 5.00
CA PHE A 230 19.86 -12.19 5.26
C PHE A 230 20.60 -12.00 3.93
N ASP A 231 20.15 -11.06 3.11
CA ASP A 231 21.04 -10.50 2.10
C ASP A 231 22.07 -9.66 2.86
N ARG A 232 23.36 -9.97 2.70
CA ARG A 232 24.47 -9.41 3.50
C ARG A 232 24.76 -7.94 3.18
N THR A 233 23.71 -7.18 2.88
CA THR A 233 23.75 -5.83 2.38
C THR A 233 23.29 -4.85 3.45
N ALA A 234 23.74 -3.59 3.37
CA ALA A 234 23.35 -2.56 4.35
C ALA A 234 21.82 -2.29 4.32
N LEU A 235 21.19 -2.42 3.14
CA LEU A 235 19.76 -2.25 2.93
C LEU A 235 18.96 -3.48 3.40
N GLY A 236 19.49 -4.69 3.19
CA GLY A 236 18.96 -5.95 3.69
C GLY A 236 18.83 -6.02 5.21
N ILE A 237 19.76 -5.38 5.93
CA ILE A 237 19.72 -5.24 7.38
C ILE A 237 18.80 -4.08 7.81
N LEU A 238 18.62 -3.07 6.95
CA LEU A 238 17.75 -1.93 7.22
C LEU A 238 16.27 -2.31 7.22
N SER A 239 15.84 -3.24 6.35
CA SER A 239 14.43 -3.64 6.26
C SER A 239 13.89 -4.30 7.55
N PRO A 240 14.56 -5.31 8.15
CA PRO A 240 14.18 -5.83 9.46
C PRO A 240 14.22 -4.78 10.57
N PHE A 241 15.14 -3.80 10.49
CA PHE A 241 15.17 -2.71 11.45
C PHE A 241 13.95 -1.80 11.31
N ILE A 242 13.55 -1.44 10.08
CA ILE A 242 12.35 -0.64 9.82
C ILE A 242 11.09 -1.39 10.28
N ALA A 243 10.99 -2.70 10.01
CA ALA A 243 9.88 -3.53 10.49
C ALA A 243 9.76 -3.48 12.03
N VAL A 244 10.88 -3.65 12.74
CA VAL A 244 10.90 -3.52 14.20
C VAL A 244 10.48 -2.12 14.66
N VAL A 245 10.92 -1.05 13.97
CA VAL A 245 10.46 0.32 14.28
C VAL A 245 8.94 0.44 14.10
N GLY A 246 8.38 -0.21 13.08
CA GLY A 246 6.94 -0.38 12.90
C GLY A 246 6.27 -1.04 14.09
N ASP A 247 6.83 -2.13 14.62
CA ASP A 247 6.29 -2.83 15.81
C ASP A 247 6.30 -1.93 17.04
N LEU A 248 7.37 -1.14 17.21
CA LEU A 248 7.44 -0.15 18.29
C LEU A 248 6.34 0.90 18.15
N ALA A 249 6.08 1.35 16.92
CA ALA A 249 5.02 2.32 16.65
C ALA A 249 3.63 1.73 16.94
N ILE A 250 3.33 0.52 16.46
CA ILE A 250 2.08 -0.20 16.73
C ILE A 250 1.90 -0.41 18.24
N ALA A 251 2.95 -0.84 18.95
CA ALA A 251 2.93 -0.98 20.40
C ALA A 251 2.53 0.33 21.10
N LEU A 252 3.08 1.47 20.68
CA LEU A 252 2.73 2.78 21.23
C LEU A 252 1.29 3.19 20.89
N ILE A 253 0.81 2.90 19.68
CA ILE A 253 -0.58 3.13 19.26
C ILE A 253 -1.54 2.29 20.10
N ILE A 254 -1.26 1.01 20.32
CA ILE A 254 -2.10 0.16 21.17
C ILE A 254 -2.11 0.68 22.61
N ALA A 255 -0.93 1.02 23.15
CA ALA A 255 -0.81 1.48 24.53
C ALA A 255 -1.54 2.81 24.77
N TYR A 256 -1.38 3.80 23.88
CA TYR A 256 -1.86 5.17 24.10
C TYR A 256 -3.07 5.58 23.25
N GLY A 257 -3.30 4.95 22.11
CA GLY A 257 -4.48 5.14 21.27
C GLY A 257 -5.67 4.28 21.69
N ILE A 258 -5.44 3.07 22.22
CA ILE A 258 -6.50 2.13 22.57
C ILE A 258 -6.62 1.96 24.10
N ILE A 259 -5.56 1.47 24.75
CA ILE A 259 -5.61 1.05 26.16
C ILE A 259 -5.75 2.25 27.11
N ALA A 260 -4.91 3.28 26.95
CA ALA A 260 -4.93 4.44 27.85
C ALA A 260 -6.25 5.24 27.79
N PRO A 261 -6.84 5.52 26.60
CA PRO A 261 -8.11 6.24 26.51
C PRO A 261 -9.28 5.44 27.08
N GLN A 262 -9.37 4.15 26.77
CA GLN A 262 -10.40 3.26 27.32
C GLN A 262 -10.33 3.23 28.85
N ARG A 263 -9.11 3.15 29.42
CA ARG A 263 -8.92 3.23 30.87
C ARG A 263 -9.30 4.59 31.44
N SER A 264 -8.96 5.68 30.78
CA SER A 264 -9.36 7.02 31.21
C SER A 264 -10.88 7.19 31.20
N LEU A 265 -11.58 6.59 30.23
CA LEU A 265 -13.04 6.61 30.14
C LEU A 265 -13.68 5.79 31.27
N LEU A 266 -13.24 4.54 31.44
CA LEU A 266 -13.71 3.64 32.51
C LEU A 266 -13.40 4.17 33.92
N ARG A 267 -12.32 4.94 34.07
CA ARG A 267 -11.96 5.55 35.35
C ARG A 267 -13.02 6.52 35.85
N ARG A 268 -13.72 7.22 34.95
CA ARG A 268 -14.76 8.19 35.33
C ARG A 268 -15.93 7.51 36.03
N SER A 269 -16.35 6.34 35.53
CA SER A 269 -17.43 5.55 36.14
C SER A 269 -16.93 4.77 37.37
N SER A 270 -15.66 4.35 37.40
CA SER A 270 -15.14 3.56 38.52
C SER A 270 -14.67 4.40 39.72
N ALA A 271 -14.41 5.70 39.56
CA ALA A 271 -13.84 6.56 40.60
C ALA A 271 -14.64 6.61 41.91
N PRO A 272 -15.99 6.74 41.91
CA PRO A 272 -16.78 6.72 43.15
C PRO A 272 -16.67 5.38 43.89
N VAL A 273 -16.69 4.26 43.14
CA VAL A 273 -16.54 2.91 43.68
C VAL A 273 -15.14 2.72 44.27
N GLU A 274 -14.11 3.19 43.56
CA GLU A 274 -12.72 3.13 44.00
C GLU A 274 -12.50 3.93 45.29
N ARG A 275 -13.11 5.11 45.41
CA ARG A 275 -13.07 5.93 46.62
C ARG A 275 -13.78 5.25 47.79
N ALA A 276 -14.99 4.73 47.57
CA ALA A 276 -15.73 4.00 48.60
C ALA A 276 -14.96 2.76 49.07
N ALA A 277 -14.32 2.03 48.15
CA ALA A 277 -13.49 0.88 48.47
C ALA A 277 -12.23 1.25 49.26
N TRP A 278 -11.54 2.34 48.91
CA TRP A 278 -10.44 2.88 49.70
C TRP A 278 -10.90 3.23 51.12
N GLN A 279 -11.96 4.03 51.27
CA GLN A 279 -12.52 4.38 52.57
C GLN A 279 -12.90 3.14 53.39
N TRP A 280 -13.52 2.15 52.76
CA TRP A 280 -13.85 0.89 53.41
C TRP A 280 -12.61 0.15 53.92
N VAL A 281 -11.55 0.02 53.11
CA VAL A 281 -10.28 -0.60 53.53
C VAL A 281 -9.65 0.15 54.72
N GLN A 282 -9.71 1.48 54.71
CA GLN A 282 -9.08 2.35 55.72
C GLN A 282 -9.83 2.37 57.06
N GLN A 283 -11.10 1.95 57.13
CA GLN A 283 -11.85 1.84 58.40
C GLN A 283 -11.17 0.94 59.45
N VAL A 284 -10.30 0.02 59.04
CA VAL A 284 -9.53 -0.84 59.95
C VAL A 284 -8.07 -0.38 59.93
N PRO A 285 -7.50 0.01 61.09
CA PRO A 285 -6.09 0.37 61.21
C PRO A 285 -5.19 -0.73 60.67
N LYS A 286 -4.09 -0.35 60.00
CA LYS A 286 -3.16 -1.27 59.32
C LYS A 286 -2.72 -2.46 60.17
N GLU A 287 -2.48 -2.23 61.46
CA GLU A 287 -2.04 -3.23 62.45
C GLU A 287 -3.11 -4.28 62.80
N LYS A 288 -4.40 -3.95 62.63
CA LYS A 288 -5.53 -4.82 62.95
C LYS A 288 -6.11 -5.53 61.71
N ARG A 289 -5.50 -5.35 60.53
CA ARG A 289 -5.97 -5.96 59.28
C ARG A 289 -5.62 -7.45 59.24
N ARG A 290 -6.63 -8.31 59.15
CA ARG A 290 -6.45 -9.76 58.97
C ARG A 290 -5.74 -10.06 57.64
N ARG A 291 -4.87 -11.07 57.63
CA ARG A 291 -4.13 -11.54 56.45
C ARG A 291 -5.02 -12.18 55.38
N PHE A 292 -6.13 -12.79 55.79
CA PHE A 292 -7.09 -13.47 54.92
C PHE A 292 -8.47 -12.82 55.03
N GLY A 293 -9.19 -12.74 53.90
CA GLY A 293 -10.52 -12.16 53.79
C GLY A 293 -10.68 -11.22 52.59
N PRO A 294 -11.83 -10.53 52.48
CA PRO A 294 -12.11 -9.66 51.32
C PRO A 294 -11.28 -8.38 51.31
N ARG A 295 -10.89 -7.84 52.48
CA ARG A 295 -10.12 -6.58 52.61
C ARG A 295 -8.73 -6.65 51.93
N PRO A 296 -7.89 -7.67 52.16
CA PRO A 296 -6.62 -7.84 51.43
C PRO A 296 -6.79 -7.92 49.91
N VAL A 297 -7.81 -8.62 49.42
CA VAL A 297 -8.09 -8.77 47.98
C VAL A 297 -8.48 -7.44 47.36
N VAL A 298 -9.41 -6.71 47.98
CA VAL A 298 -9.81 -5.37 47.54
C VAL A 298 -8.62 -4.40 47.61
N ARG A 299 -7.82 -4.44 48.68
CA ARG A 299 -6.60 -3.61 48.78
C ARG A 299 -5.58 -3.94 47.68
N ALA A 300 -5.36 -5.22 47.37
CA ALA A 300 -4.46 -5.61 46.29
C ALA A 300 -4.96 -5.10 44.93
N TRP A 301 -6.27 -5.16 44.67
CA TRP A 301 -6.90 -4.58 43.50
C TRP A 301 -6.73 -3.05 43.45
N LEU A 302 -6.98 -2.34 44.55
CA LEU A 302 -6.80 -0.89 44.66
C LEU A 302 -5.35 -0.44 44.44
N LEU A 303 -4.38 -1.16 45.03
CA LEU A 303 -2.96 -0.87 44.82
C LEU A 303 -2.52 -1.13 43.37
N ARG A 304 -3.04 -2.18 42.72
CA ARG A 304 -2.79 -2.45 41.30
C ARG A 304 -3.33 -1.31 40.43
N ARG A 305 -4.54 -0.84 40.73
CA ARG A 305 -5.19 0.29 40.04
C ARG A 305 -4.40 1.59 40.22
N LEU A 306 -4.01 1.90 41.46
CA LEU A 306 -3.21 3.08 41.80
C LEU A 306 -1.85 3.03 41.08
N ARG A 307 -1.13 1.91 41.12
CA ARG A 307 0.14 1.71 40.40
C ARG A 307 0.01 1.96 38.91
N ILE A 308 -1.03 1.42 38.28
CA ILE A 308 -1.32 1.64 36.85
C ILE A 308 -1.54 3.14 36.58
N GLY A 309 -2.31 3.80 37.43
CA GLY A 309 -2.58 5.23 37.36
C GLY A 309 -1.31 6.07 37.43
N ILE A 310 -0.43 5.76 38.38
CA ILE A 310 0.88 6.41 38.54
C ILE A 310 1.73 6.20 37.29
N ARG A 311 1.80 4.97 36.74
CA ARG A 311 2.55 4.68 35.49
C ARG A 311 2.06 5.52 34.32
N LEU A 312 0.75 5.60 34.11
CA LEU A 312 0.16 6.40 33.04
C LEU A 312 0.40 7.89 33.25
N ARG A 313 0.38 8.37 34.50
CA ARG A 313 0.67 9.77 34.83
C ARG A 313 2.14 10.13 34.63
N LYS A 314 3.08 9.25 35.03
CA LYS A 314 4.52 9.42 34.74
C LYS A 314 4.82 9.40 33.25
N ALA A 315 4.17 8.52 32.50
CA ALA A 315 4.22 8.51 31.03
C ALA A 315 3.74 9.85 30.46
N SER A 316 2.65 10.38 31.00
CA SER A 316 2.10 11.66 30.58
C SER A 316 3.07 12.83 30.88
N TYR A 317 3.85 12.80 31.96
CA TYR A 317 4.75 13.92 32.30
C TYR A 317 6.13 13.85 31.63
N SER A 318 6.56 12.67 31.18
CA SER A 318 7.92 12.45 30.66
C SER A 318 7.93 11.53 29.44
N LEU A 319 8.46 12.02 28.32
CA LEU A 319 8.60 11.25 27.07
C LEU A 319 9.39 9.94 27.26
N ARG A 320 10.42 9.95 28.11
CA ARG A 320 11.20 8.75 28.42
C ARG A 320 10.36 7.69 29.11
N ASN A 321 9.52 8.10 30.07
CA ASN A 321 8.58 7.19 30.73
C ASN A 321 7.43 6.80 29.79
N ALA A 322 7.02 7.70 28.89
CA ALA A 322 6.01 7.41 27.87
C ALA A 322 6.49 6.30 26.94
N LEU A 323 7.71 6.42 26.40
CA LEU A 323 8.29 5.40 25.53
C LEU A 323 8.42 4.06 26.28
N ARG A 324 9.04 4.06 27.46
CA ARG A 324 9.24 2.81 28.23
C ARG A 324 7.92 2.15 28.62
N ASN A 325 7.00 2.88 29.26
CA ASN A 325 5.75 2.30 29.73
C ASN A 325 4.83 1.92 28.55
N GLY A 326 4.89 2.68 27.46
CA GLY A 326 4.13 2.41 26.24
C GLY A 326 4.59 1.11 25.59
N LEU A 327 5.90 0.95 25.39
CA LEU A 327 6.48 -0.29 24.87
C LEU A 327 6.23 -1.47 25.81
N GLN A 328 6.35 -1.28 27.13
CA GLN A 328 6.04 -2.34 28.11
C GLN A 328 4.59 -2.83 28.00
N ILE A 329 3.64 -1.92 27.77
CA ILE A 329 2.22 -2.24 27.63
C ILE A 329 1.93 -2.83 26.25
N GLY A 330 2.47 -2.23 25.20
CA GLY A 330 2.07 -2.47 23.81
C GLY A 330 2.78 -3.62 23.12
N LEU A 331 4.07 -3.88 23.40
CA LEU A 331 4.85 -4.90 22.69
C LEU A 331 4.22 -6.30 22.70
N PRO A 332 3.65 -6.80 23.82
CA PRO A 332 2.96 -8.09 23.80
C PRO A 332 1.77 -8.12 22.85
N PHE A 333 1.02 -7.03 22.75
CA PHE A 333 -0.11 -6.94 21.83
C PHE A 333 0.35 -6.78 20.39
N SER A 334 1.44 -6.04 20.14
CA SER A 334 2.05 -5.96 18.80
C SER A 334 2.47 -7.34 18.31
N ALA A 335 3.13 -8.13 19.18
CA ALA A 335 3.53 -9.49 18.84
C ALA A 335 2.34 -10.42 18.58
N VAL A 336 1.27 -10.34 19.38
CA VAL A 336 0.04 -11.12 19.15
C VAL A 336 -0.67 -10.68 17.87
N LEU A 337 -0.70 -9.38 17.59
CA LEU A 337 -1.29 -8.84 16.37
C LEU A 337 -0.51 -9.36 15.15
N ALA A 338 0.80 -9.18 15.12
CA ALA A 338 1.68 -9.68 14.06
C ALA A 338 1.52 -11.20 13.86
N ALA A 339 1.46 -11.99 14.94
CA ALA A 339 1.29 -13.44 14.87
C ALA A 339 -0.09 -13.89 14.35
N THR A 340 -1.12 -13.05 14.47
CA THR A 340 -2.49 -13.41 14.06
C THR A 340 -2.92 -12.77 12.74
N MET A 341 -2.29 -11.67 12.29
CA MET A 341 -2.59 -10.99 11.01
C MET A 341 -2.68 -11.93 9.79
N PRO A 342 -1.77 -12.91 9.61
CA PRO A 342 -1.90 -13.90 8.53
C PRO A 342 -3.19 -14.72 8.61
N VAL A 343 -3.66 -15.07 9.81
CA VAL A 343 -4.92 -15.81 10.02
C VAL A 343 -6.13 -14.98 9.58
N TRP A 344 -6.03 -13.65 9.64
CA TRP A 344 -7.10 -12.75 9.22
C TRP A 344 -7.09 -12.48 7.70
N GLY A 345 -6.06 -12.90 6.97
CA GLY A 345 -5.86 -12.55 5.55
C GLY A 345 -5.56 -11.05 5.37
N MET A 346 -5.01 -10.39 6.40
CA MET A 346 -4.62 -8.97 6.37
C MET A 346 -3.09 -8.87 6.43
N SER A 347 -2.40 -9.66 5.61
CA SER A 347 -0.94 -9.71 5.58
C SER A 347 -0.31 -8.42 5.05
N TRP A 348 -1.02 -7.64 4.23
CA TRP A 348 -0.39 -6.51 3.53
C TRP A 348 -0.30 -5.20 4.36
N TYR A 349 -1.33 -4.83 5.14
CA TYR A 349 -1.35 -3.50 5.80
C TYR A 349 -0.83 -3.45 7.24
N PHE A 350 -0.93 -4.55 7.98
CA PHE A 350 -0.56 -4.61 9.40
C PHE A 350 0.72 -5.40 9.67
N ASP A 351 1.35 -5.91 8.62
CA ASP A 351 2.69 -6.46 8.70
C ASP A 351 3.70 -5.34 8.51
N THR A 352 4.50 -5.10 9.54
CA THR A 352 5.53 -4.05 9.55
C THR A 352 6.64 -4.34 8.55
N GLU A 353 6.72 -5.60 8.09
CA GLU A 353 7.55 -6.02 6.96
C GLU A 353 7.21 -5.24 5.68
N ASN A 354 5.94 -4.93 5.45
CA ASN A 354 5.50 -4.21 4.25
C ASN A 354 5.73 -2.70 4.35
N TRP A 355 5.96 -2.15 5.54
CA TRP A 355 6.37 -0.74 5.65
C TRP A 355 7.80 -0.56 5.17
N ALA A 356 8.66 -1.55 5.46
CA ALA A 356 10.01 -1.60 4.93
C ALA A 356 9.99 -1.84 3.41
N ALA A 357 9.17 -2.78 2.93
CA ALA A 357 8.97 -3.01 1.51
C ALA A 357 8.46 -1.75 0.81
N GLY A 358 7.37 -1.12 1.28
CA GLY A 358 6.80 0.07 0.65
C GLY A 358 7.76 1.27 0.57
N MET A 359 8.67 1.45 1.54
CA MET A 359 9.74 2.45 1.43
C MET A 359 10.72 2.13 0.29
N TRP A 360 11.09 0.85 0.17
CA TRP A 360 11.97 0.36 -0.89
C TRP A 360 11.30 0.41 -2.25
N ASP A 361 10.05 -0.05 -2.35
CA ASP A 361 9.22 -0.01 -3.56
C ASP A 361 9.07 1.43 -4.05
N SER A 362 8.85 2.38 -3.14
CA SER A 362 8.81 3.82 -3.48
C SER A 362 10.16 4.34 -3.99
N TRP A 363 11.26 3.90 -3.39
CA TRP A 363 12.60 4.27 -3.85
C TRP A 363 12.87 3.70 -5.25
N ALA A 364 12.63 2.39 -5.45
CA ALA A 364 12.77 1.73 -6.75
C ALA A 364 11.88 2.39 -7.81
N ALA A 365 10.62 2.71 -7.47
CA ALA A 365 9.70 3.40 -8.37
C ALA A 365 10.27 4.74 -8.87
N SER A 366 10.85 5.53 -7.97
CA SER A 366 11.45 6.82 -8.32
C SER A 366 12.73 6.72 -9.17
N HIS A 367 13.39 5.56 -9.20
CA HIS A 367 14.66 5.36 -9.93
C HIS A 367 14.51 4.50 -11.19
N THR A 368 13.39 3.81 -11.37
CA THR A 368 13.13 2.86 -12.47
C THR A 368 13.49 3.44 -13.84
N ASP A 369 13.06 4.66 -14.15
CA ASP A 369 13.32 5.30 -15.44
C ASP A 369 14.82 5.60 -15.65
N THR A 370 15.49 6.08 -14.59
CA THR A 370 16.93 6.36 -14.61
C THR A 370 17.75 5.07 -14.76
N TRP A 371 17.31 3.99 -14.12
CA TRP A 371 17.94 2.68 -14.26
C TRP A 371 17.77 2.13 -15.66
N ARG A 372 16.54 2.11 -16.17
CA ARG A 372 16.23 1.63 -17.51
C ARG A 372 17.01 2.38 -18.57
N GLU A 373 17.04 3.71 -18.49
CA GLU A 373 17.81 4.57 -19.39
C GLU A 373 19.31 4.23 -19.36
N ALA A 374 19.89 4.10 -18.16
CA ALA A 374 21.31 3.76 -18.01
C ALA A 374 21.63 2.35 -18.55
N MET A 375 20.77 1.37 -18.25
CA MET A 375 20.90 -0.01 -18.71
C MET A 375 20.87 -0.09 -20.24
N VAL A 376 19.85 0.51 -20.86
CA VAL A 376 19.63 0.45 -22.31
C VAL A 376 20.74 1.19 -23.06
N ASN A 377 21.08 2.42 -22.65
CA ASN A 377 22.13 3.20 -23.31
C ASN A 377 23.51 2.54 -23.23
N ALA A 378 23.77 1.78 -22.16
CA ALA A 378 25.03 1.06 -22.02
C ALA A 378 25.10 -0.17 -22.93
N VAL A 379 23.98 -0.88 -23.12
CA VAL A 379 23.91 -2.05 -24.01
C VAL A 379 23.91 -1.64 -25.48
N GLU A 380 23.08 -0.67 -25.85
CA GLU A 380 22.99 -0.16 -27.22
C GLU A 380 22.84 1.36 -27.21
N PRO A 381 23.93 2.12 -27.43
CA PRO A 381 23.87 3.57 -27.52
C PRO A 381 23.00 4.03 -28.70
N SER A 382 22.05 4.93 -28.44
CA SER A 382 21.10 5.47 -29.44
C SER A 382 20.29 4.39 -30.18
N PRO A 383 19.40 3.66 -29.48
CA PRO A 383 18.55 2.65 -30.11
C PRO A 383 17.73 3.19 -31.28
N THR A 384 17.59 2.37 -32.31
CA THR A 384 16.82 2.65 -33.52
C THR A 384 15.59 1.74 -33.62
N ALA A 385 14.74 1.97 -34.62
CA ALA A 385 13.63 1.05 -34.94
C ALA A 385 14.05 -0.40 -35.23
N ALA A 386 15.33 -0.71 -35.49
CA ALA A 386 15.82 -2.07 -35.70
C ALA A 386 16.43 -2.71 -34.44
N SER A 387 16.75 -1.88 -33.44
CA SER A 387 17.31 -2.30 -32.16
C SER A 387 16.32 -3.16 -31.38
N PHE A 388 16.85 -4.07 -30.55
CA PHE A 388 16.09 -4.99 -29.70
C PHE A 388 15.03 -5.83 -30.46
N SER A 389 15.28 -6.12 -31.74
CA SER A 389 14.45 -7.05 -32.51
C SER A 389 14.84 -8.50 -32.21
N LEU A 390 13.86 -9.34 -31.90
CA LEU A 390 14.02 -10.78 -31.71
C LEU A 390 13.54 -11.52 -32.94
N SER A 391 14.23 -12.61 -33.28
CA SER A 391 13.89 -13.48 -34.43
C SER A 391 13.80 -14.95 -33.97
N PRO A 392 12.68 -15.34 -33.35
CA PRO A 392 12.49 -16.72 -32.89
C PRO A 392 12.51 -17.70 -34.06
N GLU A 393 13.06 -18.90 -33.84
CA GLU A 393 13.14 -19.92 -34.88
C GLU A 393 11.74 -20.26 -35.41
N GLY A 394 11.61 -20.36 -36.74
CA GLY A 394 10.34 -20.67 -37.40
C GLY A 394 9.35 -19.50 -37.49
N VAL A 395 9.70 -18.30 -37.03
CA VAL A 395 8.94 -17.06 -37.28
C VAL A 395 9.53 -16.37 -38.51
N ASN A 396 8.81 -16.39 -39.63
CA ASN A 396 9.24 -15.80 -40.89
C ASN A 396 8.04 -15.33 -41.72
N ASP A 397 8.31 -14.49 -42.72
CA ASP A 397 7.30 -13.80 -43.53
C ASP A 397 6.41 -14.70 -44.40
N THR A 398 6.61 -16.02 -44.42
CA THR A 398 5.88 -16.95 -45.30
C THR A 398 5.09 -18.03 -44.59
N THR A 399 5.23 -18.19 -43.28
CA THR A 399 4.59 -19.29 -42.53
C THR A 399 3.68 -18.79 -41.42
N ASP A 400 2.58 -19.51 -41.23
CA ASP A 400 1.75 -19.37 -40.04
C ASP A 400 2.53 -19.82 -38.80
N PHE A 401 2.29 -19.15 -37.67
CA PHE A 401 2.93 -19.49 -36.41
C PHE A 401 2.04 -19.12 -35.22
N ARG A 402 2.33 -19.73 -34.08
CA ARG A 402 1.65 -19.46 -32.81
C ARG A 402 2.64 -19.09 -31.73
N PHE A 403 2.17 -18.39 -30.72
CA PHE A 403 2.94 -18.13 -29.50
C PHE A 403 2.01 -17.97 -28.31
N VAL A 404 2.55 -18.14 -27.11
CA VAL A 404 1.79 -18.04 -25.85
C VAL A 404 2.17 -16.76 -25.12
N ILE A 405 1.18 -16.08 -24.54
CA ILE A 405 1.36 -14.96 -23.62
C ILE A 405 0.72 -15.32 -22.27
N ILE A 406 1.49 -15.22 -21.20
CA ILE A 406 1.04 -15.44 -19.81
C ILE A 406 1.48 -14.26 -18.95
N GLY A 407 0.57 -13.56 -18.27
CA GLY A 407 0.92 -12.49 -17.34
C GLY A 407 0.94 -12.94 -15.89
N ASP A 408 1.78 -12.28 -15.08
CA ASP A 408 1.75 -12.36 -13.63
C ASP A 408 1.81 -13.81 -13.04
N PRO A 409 2.68 -14.70 -13.56
CA PRO A 409 2.71 -16.08 -13.10
C PRO A 409 3.37 -16.24 -11.73
N GLY A 410 4.21 -15.30 -11.30
CA GLY A 410 5.35 -15.49 -10.41
C GLY A 410 5.12 -15.79 -8.92
N GLU A 411 4.02 -16.42 -8.51
CA GLU A 411 3.66 -16.58 -7.08
C GLU A 411 4.35 -17.78 -6.42
N GLY A 412 4.50 -18.91 -7.14
CA GLY A 412 5.19 -20.12 -6.68
C GLY A 412 4.33 -21.09 -5.86
N ASP A 413 3.02 -21.01 -5.99
CA ASP A 413 2.01 -21.70 -5.19
C ASP A 413 0.94 -22.39 -6.10
N PRO A 414 -0.05 -23.11 -5.55
CA PRO A 414 -0.99 -23.88 -6.35
C PRO A 414 -1.68 -23.12 -7.50
N SER A 415 -1.99 -21.82 -7.36
CA SER A 415 -2.60 -21.03 -8.44
C SER A 415 -1.67 -20.87 -9.64
N GLN A 416 -0.36 -20.72 -9.46
CA GLN A 416 0.58 -20.77 -10.58
C GLN A 416 0.70 -22.19 -11.15
N TRP A 417 0.87 -23.19 -10.28
CA TRP A 417 1.17 -24.55 -10.69
C TRP A 417 0.03 -25.21 -11.47
N VAL A 418 -1.21 -24.80 -11.25
CA VAL A 418 -2.39 -25.37 -11.89
C VAL A 418 -2.39 -25.21 -13.42
N LEU A 419 -1.73 -24.18 -13.97
CA LEU A 419 -1.65 -23.96 -15.41
C LEU A 419 -0.57 -24.78 -16.11
N LYS A 420 0.34 -25.40 -15.36
CA LYS A 420 1.55 -26.05 -15.91
C LYS A 420 1.22 -27.05 -17.01
N ASP A 421 0.32 -28.00 -16.74
CA ASP A 421 0.01 -29.08 -17.69
C ASP A 421 -0.61 -28.52 -18.97
N ARG A 422 -1.44 -27.48 -18.85
CA ARG A 422 -2.07 -26.81 -19.99
C ARG A 422 -1.04 -26.05 -20.82
N ILE A 423 -0.14 -25.31 -20.18
CA ILE A 423 0.95 -24.58 -20.84
C ILE A 423 1.82 -25.56 -21.63
N LEU A 424 2.24 -26.66 -21.02
CA LEU A 424 3.08 -27.67 -21.70
C LEU A 424 2.35 -28.27 -22.91
N ALA A 425 1.07 -28.63 -22.76
CA ALA A 425 0.28 -29.17 -23.86
C ALA A 425 0.16 -28.21 -25.06
N VAL A 426 0.05 -26.90 -24.81
CA VAL A 426 0.06 -25.89 -25.88
C VAL A 426 1.47 -25.72 -26.46
N MET A 427 2.47 -25.59 -25.59
CA MET A 427 3.86 -25.39 -25.99
C MET A 427 4.48 -26.57 -26.74
N GLU A 428 3.92 -27.78 -26.66
CA GLU A 428 4.37 -28.93 -27.45
C GLU A 428 3.89 -28.91 -28.92
N GLN A 429 2.88 -28.09 -29.27
CA GLN A 429 2.35 -28.02 -30.63
C GLN A 429 3.40 -27.50 -31.63
N PRO A 430 3.59 -28.12 -32.82
CA PRO A 430 4.74 -27.85 -33.68
C PRO A 430 4.77 -26.45 -34.32
N ASP A 431 3.64 -25.76 -34.35
CA ASP A 431 3.42 -24.42 -34.88
C ASP A 431 3.61 -23.31 -33.83
N VAL A 432 3.55 -23.63 -32.53
CA VAL A 432 3.93 -22.70 -31.46
C VAL A 432 5.44 -22.48 -31.51
N ARG A 433 5.92 -21.24 -31.49
CA ARG A 433 7.35 -20.90 -31.69
C ARG A 433 8.04 -20.33 -30.46
N PHE A 434 7.32 -19.60 -29.61
CA PHE A 434 7.87 -18.99 -28.40
C PHE A 434 6.77 -18.70 -27.38
N MET A 435 7.19 -18.31 -26.18
CA MET A 435 6.33 -17.81 -25.11
C MET A 435 6.81 -16.43 -24.67
N VAL A 436 5.88 -15.57 -24.25
CA VAL A 436 6.15 -14.27 -23.63
C VAL A 436 5.47 -14.21 -22.26
N ILE A 437 6.23 -13.84 -21.24
CA ILE A 437 5.67 -13.49 -19.93
C ILE A 437 5.35 -11.99 -19.93
N SER A 438 4.11 -11.64 -19.61
CA SER A 438 3.56 -10.29 -19.64
C SER A 438 3.50 -9.70 -18.25
N SER A 439 4.56 -9.01 -17.81
CA SER A 439 4.65 -8.39 -16.50
C SER A 439 4.81 -9.38 -15.33
N ASP A 440 5.27 -8.85 -14.20
CA ASP A 440 5.45 -9.50 -12.90
C ASP A 440 5.88 -10.97 -12.94
N VAL A 441 7.11 -11.18 -13.43
CA VAL A 441 7.65 -12.54 -13.58
C VAL A 441 7.80 -13.22 -12.22
N ILE A 442 8.20 -12.48 -11.19
CA ILE A 442 8.49 -13.01 -9.84
C ILE A 442 7.98 -12.09 -8.73
N TYR A 443 7.04 -12.61 -7.93
CA TYR A 443 6.61 -11.98 -6.68
C TYR A 443 7.53 -12.36 -5.51
N PRO A 444 7.63 -11.54 -4.45
CA PRO A 444 7.05 -10.20 -4.34
C PRO A 444 7.95 -9.10 -4.91
N THR A 445 9.22 -9.34 -5.24
CA THR A 445 10.16 -8.26 -5.56
C THR A 445 11.10 -8.56 -6.72
N GLY A 446 10.88 -9.58 -7.55
CA GLY A 446 11.78 -9.84 -8.68
C GLY A 446 13.15 -10.45 -8.30
N ALA A 447 13.33 -10.86 -7.05
CA ALA A 447 14.64 -11.28 -6.54
C ALA A 447 15.12 -12.62 -7.13
N LEU A 448 16.39 -12.70 -7.53
CA LEU A 448 16.95 -13.90 -8.19
C LEU A 448 16.77 -15.19 -7.36
N ARG A 449 16.81 -15.10 -6.03
CA ARG A 449 16.65 -16.26 -5.12
C ARG A 449 15.31 -16.99 -5.29
N ASP A 450 14.29 -16.30 -5.80
CA ASP A 450 12.94 -16.83 -5.94
C ASP A 450 12.70 -17.45 -7.33
N TYR A 451 13.59 -17.21 -8.31
CA TYR A 451 13.43 -17.70 -9.69
C TYR A 451 13.35 -19.23 -9.80
N GLU A 452 14.11 -19.99 -8.99
CA GLU A 452 14.08 -21.46 -9.06
C GLU A 452 12.68 -22.01 -8.80
N ARG A 453 12.04 -21.53 -7.73
CA ARG A 453 10.69 -21.96 -7.33
C ARG A 453 9.59 -21.39 -8.23
N LYS A 454 9.78 -20.17 -8.74
CA LYS A 454 8.69 -19.37 -9.32
C LYS A 454 8.77 -19.16 -10.83
N PHE A 455 9.90 -19.50 -11.47
CA PHE A 455 10.06 -19.51 -12.92
C PHE A 455 10.57 -20.87 -13.42
N TRP A 456 11.74 -21.30 -12.97
CA TRP A 456 12.40 -22.49 -13.54
C TRP A 456 11.61 -23.78 -13.31
N LEU A 457 11.05 -23.98 -12.11
CA LEU A 457 10.23 -25.16 -11.78
C LEU A 457 8.85 -25.18 -12.47
N PRO A 458 8.06 -24.07 -12.45
CA PRO A 458 6.79 -23.99 -13.17
C PRO A 458 6.92 -24.22 -14.67
N PHE A 459 7.92 -23.60 -15.33
CA PHE A 459 8.12 -23.71 -16.77
C PHE A 459 9.00 -24.89 -17.20
N LYS A 460 9.45 -25.74 -16.26
CA LYS A 460 10.20 -26.96 -16.58
C LYS A 460 9.40 -27.83 -17.55
N GLY A 461 9.98 -28.08 -18.73
CA GLY A 461 9.36 -28.82 -19.83
C GLY A 461 9.09 -27.96 -21.06
N VAL A 462 9.06 -26.62 -20.92
CA VAL A 462 9.00 -25.70 -22.06
C VAL A 462 10.33 -25.76 -22.81
N THR A 463 10.29 -26.22 -24.07
CA THR A 463 11.48 -26.41 -24.94
C THR A 463 11.71 -25.28 -25.94
N LYS A 464 10.82 -24.28 -25.95
CA LYS A 464 10.84 -23.15 -26.88
C LYS A 464 11.31 -21.88 -26.18
N PRO A 465 11.84 -20.87 -26.92
CA PRO A 465 12.26 -19.61 -26.33
C PRO A 465 11.19 -18.96 -25.46
N VAL A 466 11.59 -18.54 -24.26
CA VAL A 466 10.79 -17.75 -23.32
C VAL A 466 11.36 -16.34 -23.24
N PHE A 467 10.54 -15.37 -23.59
CA PHE A 467 10.79 -13.94 -23.43
C PHE A 467 9.93 -13.39 -22.30
N ALA A 468 10.25 -12.19 -21.82
CA ALA A 468 9.45 -11.50 -20.82
C ALA A 468 9.58 -9.99 -20.97
N ILE A 469 8.56 -9.27 -20.52
CA ILE A 469 8.67 -7.86 -20.11
C ILE A 469 8.51 -7.77 -18.60
N PRO A 470 9.21 -6.85 -17.92
CA PRO A 470 9.08 -6.71 -16.47
C PRO A 470 7.80 -5.99 -16.08
N GLY A 471 7.31 -6.31 -14.89
CA GLY A 471 6.32 -5.51 -14.18
C GLY A 471 6.92 -4.70 -13.04
N ASN A 472 6.05 -4.05 -12.26
CA ASN A 472 6.46 -3.30 -11.08
C ASN A 472 7.18 -4.20 -10.06
N HIS A 473 6.75 -5.45 -9.89
CA HIS A 473 7.40 -6.37 -8.95
C HIS A 473 8.82 -6.73 -9.36
N ASP A 474 9.13 -6.80 -10.66
CA ASP A 474 10.48 -7.08 -11.15
C ASP A 474 11.46 -5.92 -10.94
N TRP A 475 10.95 -4.69 -10.96
CA TRP A 475 11.74 -3.48 -10.75
C TRP A 475 12.12 -3.23 -9.29
N TYR A 476 11.43 -3.85 -8.33
CA TYR A 476 11.78 -3.72 -6.91
C TYR A 476 13.17 -4.30 -6.59
N ASP A 477 13.68 -5.31 -7.29
CA ASP A 477 15.08 -5.77 -7.16
C ASP A 477 16.02 -5.06 -8.17
N ALA A 478 15.70 -3.83 -8.56
CA ALA A 478 16.46 -3.05 -9.54
C ALA A 478 16.70 -3.80 -10.87
N LEU A 479 15.75 -4.66 -11.24
CA LEU A 479 15.73 -5.50 -12.44
C LEU A 479 16.90 -6.52 -12.55
N GLU A 480 17.60 -6.81 -11.46
CA GLU A 480 18.79 -7.68 -11.51
C GLU A 480 18.46 -9.15 -11.83
N GLY A 481 17.48 -9.73 -11.13
CA GLY A 481 17.04 -11.11 -11.37
C GLY A 481 16.47 -11.31 -12.78
N PHE A 482 15.72 -10.31 -13.26
CA PHE A 482 15.15 -10.29 -14.61
C PHE A 482 16.24 -10.21 -15.68
N ALA A 483 17.17 -9.24 -15.57
CA ALA A 483 18.25 -9.08 -16.53
C ALA A 483 19.15 -10.33 -16.57
N ALA A 484 19.50 -10.92 -15.43
CA ALA A 484 20.28 -12.14 -15.37
C ALA A 484 19.58 -13.32 -16.08
N THR A 485 18.24 -13.38 -16.02
CA THR A 485 17.45 -14.50 -16.55
C THR A 485 17.12 -14.37 -18.04
N PHE A 486 16.67 -13.20 -18.47
CA PHE A 486 16.14 -13.01 -19.83
C PHE A 486 17.13 -12.38 -20.80
N TYR A 487 18.15 -11.66 -20.34
CA TYR A 487 19.13 -11.07 -21.25
C TYR A 487 20.22 -12.06 -21.61
N THR A 488 20.88 -11.82 -22.74
CA THR A 488 22.18 -12.45 -23.01
C THR A 488 23.14 -12.15 -21.86
N PRO A 489 24.04 -13.08 -21.49
CA PRO A 489 24.96 -12.87 -20.36
C PRO A 489 25.79 -11.59 -20.47
N GLU A 490 26.14 -11.17 -21.69
CA GLU A 490 26.89 -9.94 -21.92
C GLU A 490 26.03 -8.69 -21.71
N ALA A 491 24.83 -8.64 -22.30
CA ALA A 491 23.92 -7.52 -22.09
C ALA A 491 23.51 -7.39 -20.61
N ALA A 492 23.26 -8.52 -19.92
CA ALA A 492 22.97 -8.55 -18.49
C ALA A 492 24.09 -7.91 -17.65
N ARG A 493 25.35 -8.28 -17.94
CA ARG A 493 26.54 -7.73 -17.27
C ARG A 493 26.66 -6.22 -17.49
N ILE A 494 26.55 -5.77 -18.74
CA ILE A 494 26.66 -4.35 -19.10
C ILE A 494 25.54 -3.55 -18.43
N ALA A 495 24.29 -4.00 -18.56
CA ALA A 495 23.12 -3.35 -18.01
C ALA A 495 23.21 -3.21 -16.48
N MET A 496 23.47 -4.31 -15.76
CA MET A 496 23.59 -4.28 -14.30
C MET A 496 24.71 -3.33 -13.84
N LYS A 497 25.87 -3.32 -14.50
CA LYS A 497 26.96 -2.39 -14.15
C LYS A 497 26.60 -0.93 -14.39
N ALA A 498 25.93 -0.62 -15.50
CA ALA A 498 25.48 0.73 -15.80
C ALA A 498 24.46 1.24 -14.77
N ARG A 499 23.55 0.37 -14.34
CA ARG A 499 22.58 0.65 -13.28
C ARG A 499 23.25 0.86 -11.91
N ILE A 500 24.25 0.06 -11.55
CA ILE A 500 25.05 0.30 -10.31
C ILE A 500 25.70 1.69 -10.35
N ALA A 501 26.25 2.07 -11.51
CA ALA A 501 26.92 3.34 -11.69
C ALA A 501 25.95 4.54 -11.61
N SER A 502 24.72 4.42 -12.13
CA SER A 502 23.72 5.50 -12.07
C SER A 502 23.25 5.80 -10.64
N ASP A 503 23.27 4.81 -9.75
CA ASP A 503 23.00 4.98 -8.31
C ASP A 503 24.19 5.48 -7.50
N LEU A 504 25.28 5.93 -8.13
CA LEU A 504 26.53 6.30 -7.44
C LEU A 504 27.07 5.16 -6.54
N HIS A 505 26.79 3.90 -6.90
CA HIS A 505 27.12 2.72 -6.10
C HIS A 505 26.51 2.74 -4.68
N LEU A 506 25.38 3.44 -4.50
CA LEU A 506 24.58 3.40 -3.26
C LEU A 506 23.82 2.08 -3.13
N SER A 507 23.49 1.45 -4.27
CA SER A 507 22.98 0.08 -4.29
C SER A 507 24.09 -0.89 -3.84
N THR A 508 23.69 -1.96 -3.17
CA THR A 508 24.62 -2.87 -2.47
C THR A 508 25.17 -3.96 -3.39
N THR A 509 24.83 -3.91 -4.67
CA THR A 509 25.28 -4.88 -5.66
C THR A 509 26.68 -4.55 -6.12
N THR A 510 27.58 -5.51 -5.92
CA THR A 510 28.99 -5.44 -6.32
C THR A 510 29.22 -6.20 -7.61
N ASP A 511 30.33 -5.94 -8.30
CA ASP A 511 30.74 -6.73 -9.48
C ASP A 511 30.75 -8.25 -9.20
N ALA A 512 31.20 -8.67 -8.01
CA ALA A 512 31.19 -10.07 -7.62
C ALA A 512 29.78 -10.65 -7.50
N LYS A 513 28.81 -9.84 -7.04
CA LYS A 513 27.40 -10.24 -6.96
C LYS A 513 26.78 -10.36 -8.36
N VAL A 514 27.12 -9.45 -9.28
CA VAL A 514 26.71 -9.53 -10.70
C VAL A 514 27.18 -10.85 -11.32
N GLU A 515 28.46 -11.19 -11.23
CA GLU A 515 28.96 -12.46 -11.78
C GLU A 515 28.35 -13.69 -11.07
N GLY A 516 28.07 -13.58 -9.76
CA GLY A 516 27.36 -14.60 -9.00
C GLY A 516 25.95 -14.84 -9.54
N TYR A 517 25.21 -13.78 -9.87
CA TYR A 517 23.88 -13.87 -10.48
C TYR A 517 23.93 -14.56 -11.84
N LEU A 518 24.86 -14.15 -12.71
CA LEU A 518 25.02 -14.76 -14.04
C LEU A 518 25.39 -16.25 -13.96
N THR A 519 26.26 -16.61 -13.01
CA THR A 519 26.67 -18.00 -12.78
C THR A 519 25.48 -18.85 -12.29
N GLU A 520 24.72 -18.33 -11.33
CA GLU A 520 23.57 -19.03 -10.76
C GLU A 520 22.45 -19.20 -11.79
N THR A 521 22.13 -18.16 -12.56
CA THR A 521 21.15 -18.27 -13.64
C THR A 521 21.60 -19.28 -14.69
N GLN A 522 22.87 -19.29 -15.08
CA GLN A 522 23.38 -20.27 -16.03
C GLN A 522 23.23 -21.70 -15.48
N ARG A 523 23.57 -21.92 -14.20
CA ARG A 523 23.35 -23.22 -13.52
C ARG A 523 21.89 -23.65 -13.57
N LEU A 524 20.96 -22.73 -13.28
CA LEU A 524 19.51 -23.00 -13.31
C LEU A 524 19.05 -23.30 -14.74
N ARG A 525 19.49 -22.53 -15.73
CA ARG A 525 19.17 -22.75 -17.15
C ARG A 525 19.62 -24.15 -17.61
N ASP A 526 20.82 -24.57 -17.23
CA ASP A 526 21.36 -25.89 -17.55
C ASP A 526 20.63 -27.03 -16.82
N LEU A 527 20.16 -26.79 -15.58
CA LEU A 527 19.46 -27.79 -14.78
C LEU A 527 18.01 -28.01 -15.24
N TYR A 528 17.33 -26.93 -15.62
CA TYR A 528 15.90 -26.94 -15.93
C TYR A 528 15.59 -26.99 -17.42
N HIS A 529 16.58 -26.68 -18.27
CA HIS A 529 16.47 -26.67 -19.73
C HIS A 529 15.34 -25.78 -20.27
N VAL A 530 15.01 -24.70 -19.56
CA VAL A 530 14.06 -23.69 -20.03
C VAL A 530 14.83 -22.66 -20.88
N PRO A 531 14.57 -22.52 -22.19
CA PRO A 531 15.34 -21.62 -23.04
C PRO A 531 15.00 -20.16 -22.74
N SER A 532 15.94 -19.44 -22.14
CA SER A 532 15.87 -18.01 -21.84
C SER A 532 17.24 -17.34 -22.10
N GLY A 533 17.34 -16.02 -21.94
CA GLY A 533 18.62 -15.31 -22.08
C GLY A 533 18.88 -14.77 -23.50
N PHE A 534 17.83 -14.37 -24.22
CA PHE A 534 17.89 -13.91 -25.61
C PHE A 534 17.75 -12.38 -25.76
N GLN A 535 17.21 -11.71 -24.76
CA GLN A 535 16.96 -10.26 -24.78
C GLN A 535 18.24 -9.46 -24.56
N GLN A 536 18.15 -8.15 -24.79
CA GLN A 536 19.21 -7.19 -24.49
C GLN A 536 18.70 -5.97 -23.71
N ALA A 537 17.38 -5.82 -23.63
CA ALA A 537 16.66 -4.73 -22.98
C ALA A 537 15.34 -5.28 -22.38
N PRO A 538 14.65 -4.53 -21.49
CA PRO A 538 13.40 -4.98 -20.89
C PRO A 538 12.21 -4.89 -21.85
N PHE A 539 12.41 -4.27 -23.01
CA PHE A 539 11.47 -4.16 -24.12
C PHE A 539 12.11 -4.72 -25.39
N PHE A 540 11.29 -5.15 -26.34
CA PHE A 540 11.74 -5.75 -27.59
C PHE A 540 10.61 -5.73 -28.63
N GLN A 541 10.93 -6.11 -29.86
CA GLN A 541 9.93 -6.36 -30.89
C GLN A 541 10.17 -7.71 -31.59
N VAL A 542 9.10 -8.31 -32.10
CA VAL A 542 9.15 -9.42 -33.06
C VAL A 542 8.39 -8.97 -34.31
N ARG A 543 9.06 -8.96 -35.45
CA ARG A 543 8.47 -8.59 -36.73
C ARG A 543 8.40 -9.79 -37.67
N CYS A 544 7.26 -9.97 -38.32
CA CYS A 544 7.03 -10.99 -39.33
C CYS A 544 6.07 -10.44 -40.39
N GLY A 545 6.60 -10.07 -41.57
CA GLY A 545 5.87 -9.38 -42.63
C GLY A 545 4.94 -8.31 -42.07
N ASP A 546 3.63 -8.39 -42.35
CA ASP A 546 2.64 -7.39 -41.94
C ASP A 546 2.16 -7.49 -40.49
N PHE A 547 2.81 -8.33 -39.67
CA PHE A 547 2.57 -8.45 -38.24
C PHE A 547 3.78 -7.95 -37.44
N VAL A 548 3.50 -7.12 -36.43
CA VAL A 548 4.49 -6.58 -35.49
C VAL A 548 3.98 -6.77 -34.08
N PHE A 549 4.76 -7.49 -33.27
CA PHE A 549 4.58 -7.58 -31.84
C PHE A 549 5.61 -6.67 -31.17
N ILE A 550 5.16 -5.69 -30.39
CA ILE A 550 6.01 -4.75 -29.64
C ILE A 550 5.76 -4.92 -28.15
N ALA A 551 6.80 -5.18 -27.38
CA ALA A 551 6.72 -5.34 -25.94
C ALA A 551 7.34 -4.10 -25.28
N ILE A 552 6.57 -3.41 -24.42
CA ILE A 552 6.88 -2.09 -23.86
C ILE A 552 6.88 -2.20 -22.33
N ASP A 553 8.00 -1.85 -21.72
CA ASP A 553 8.17 -1.79 -20.28
C ASP A 553 7.66 -0.44 -19.76
N THR A 554 6.62 -0.46 -18.92
CA THR A 554 6.01 0.74 -18.34
C THR A 554 6.56 1.06 -16.94
N GLY A 555 7.54 0.31 -16.45
CA GLY A 555 8.16 0.51 -15.14
C GLY A 555 7.17 0.38 -13.99
N VAL A 556 7.50 0.96 -12.83
CA VAL A 556 6.61 0.98 -11.65
C VAL A 556 5.57 2.10 -11.73
N LEU A 557 5.94 3.25 -12.32
CA LEU A 557 5.12 4.46 -12.32
C LEU A 557 4.24 4.64 -13.57
N ARG A 558 4.15 3.61 -14.42
CA ARG A 558 3.44 3.65 -15.72
C ARG A 558 4.02 4.70 -16.67
N ARG A 559 5.36 4.72 -16.79
CA ARG A 559 6.13 5.71 -17.56
C ARG A 559 7.16 5.06 -18.48
N LEU A 560 7.45 5.76 -19.57
CA LEU A 560 8.56 5.46 -20.46
C LEU A 560 9.63 6.51 -20.24
N ASP A 561 10.87 6.07 -20.00
CA ASP A 561 12.03 6.94 -20.05
C ASP A 561 12.22 7.49 -21.49
N PRO A 562 12.98 8.59 -21.66
CA PRO A 562 13.16 9.22 -22.97
C PRO A 562 13.72 8.28 -24.06
N VAL A 563 14.57 7.32 -23.70
CA VAL A 563 15.18 6.38 -24.65
C VAL A 563 14.15 5.38 -25.15
N GLN A 564 13.39 4.75 -24.25
CA GLN A 564 12.33 3.84 -24.65
C GLN A 564 11.21 4.57 -25.41
N LEU A 565 10.79 5.76 -24.97
CA LEU A 565 9.77 6.54 -25.67
C LEU A 565 10.20 6.86 -27.10
N GLN A 566 11.45 7.25 -27.30
CA GLN A 566 12.00 7.50 -28.63
C GLN A 566 12.04 6.21 -29.47
N TRP A 567 12.45 5.09 -28.89
CA TRP A 567 12.46 3.79 -29.57
C TRP A 567 11.04 3.36 -29.99
N VAL A 568 10.04 3.46 -29.10
CA VAL A 568 8.64 3.14 -29.39
C VAL A 568 8.13 4.00 -30.55
N LYS A 569 8.36 5.32 -30.54
CA LYS A 569 7.97 6.22 -31.64
C LYS A 569 8.59 5.79 -32.98
N GLN A 570 9.87 5.41 -32.98
CA GLN A 570 10.54 4.95 -34.19
C GLN A 570 10.00 3.61 -34.69
N VAL A 571 9.73 2.65 -33.79
CA VAL A 571 9.16 1.35 -34.15
C VAL A 571 7.75 1.49 -34.71
N LEU A 572 6.90 2.33 -34.09
CA LEU A 572 5.54 2.58 -34.57
C LEU A 572 5.54 3.24 -35.95
N GLU A 573 6.36 4.28 -36.16
CA GLU A 573 6.45 4.96 -37.46
C GLU A 573 7.02 4.03 -38.55
N ALA A 574 8.05 3.24 -38.24
CA ALA A 574 8.65 2.29 -39.19
C ALA A 574 7.69 1.15 -39.60
N ASN A 575 6.63 0.91 -38.82
CA ASN A 575 5.67 -0.15 -39.04
C ASN A 575 4.25 0.37 -39.30
N LYS A 576 4.10 1.64 -39.68
CA LYS A 576 2.81 2.24 -40.02
C LYS A 576 2.09 1.44 -41.10
N GLY A 577 0.81 1.14 -40.85
CA GLY A 577 -0.04 0.37 -41.76
C GLY A 577 0.10 -1.16 -41.65
N ARG A 578 0.96 -1.67 -40.76
CA ARG A 578 1.01 -3.09 -40.39
C ARG A 578 0.03 -3.37 -39.23
N PHE A 579 -0.23 -4.65 -38.98
CA PHE A 579 -0.89 -5.09 -37.75
C PHE A 579 0.07 -4.92 -36.58
N ILE A 580 -0.27 -4.04 -35.63
CA ILE A 580 0.56 -3.79 -34.45
C ILE A 580 -0.14 -4.34 -33.21
N PHE A 581 0.53 -5.27 -32.54
CA PHE A 581 0.18 -5.81 -31.23
C PHE A 581 1.18 -5.25 -30.21
N ALA A 582 0.72 -4.33 -29.36
CA ALA A 582 1.47 -3.84 -28.21
C ALA A 582 1.19 -4.66 -26.94
N LEU A 583 2.25 -5.18 -26.32
CA LEU A 583 2.25 -5.75 -24.98
C LEU A 583 2.85 -4.73 -24.00
N LEU A 584 2.14 -4.39 -22.93
CA LEU A 584 2.49 -3.37 -21.95
C LEU A 584 2.67 -4.01 -20.57
N GLY A 585 3.47 -3.40 -19.69
CA GLY A 585 3.53 -3.80 -18.29
C GLY A 585 2.23 -3.52 -17.51
N HIS A 586 1.46 -2.49 -17.92
CA HIS A 586 0.24 -2.06 -17.23
C HIS A 586 -0.91 -1.82 -18.23
N PRO A 587 -2.16 -2.19 -17.90
CA PRO A 587 -3.32 -2.04 -18.78
C PRO A 587 -3.91 -0.62 -18.76
N PHE A 588 -4.51 -0.20 -19.87
CA PHE A 588 -5.31 1.05 -19.94
C PHE A 588 -6.73 0.89 -19.42
N PHE A 589 -7.25 -0.33 -19.42
CA PHE A 589 -8.55 -0.71 -18.87
C PHE A 589 -8.35 -1.95 -18.02
N ALA A 590 -8.76 -1.91 -16.76
CA ALA A 590 -8.63 -3.03 -15.84
C ALA A 590 -9.59 -2.89 -14.66
N ALA A 591 -9.95 -4.00 -14.03
CA ALA A 591 -10.85 -4.08 -12.89
C ALA A 591 -12.24 -3.48 -13.18
N GLY A 592 -12.66 -3.41 -14.44
CA GLY A 592 -13.88 -2.72 -14.84
C GLY A 592 -13.79 -1.19 -14.76
N GLU A 593 -12.60 -0.62 -14.84
CA GLU A 593 -12.36 0.83 -14.81
C GLU A 593 -11.38 1.27 -15.92
N TYR A 594 -11.41 2.56 -16.27
CA TYR A 594 -10.40 3.16 -17.14
C TYR A 594 -9.19 3.60 -16.29
N GLN A 595 -8.01 3.13 -16.68
CA GLN A 595 -6.74 3.33 -15.98
C GLN A 595 -5.77 4.25 -16.75
N GLY A 596 -6.09 4.57 -18.01
CA GLY A 596 -5.21 5.30 -18.92
C GLY A 596 -4.95 6.76 -18.54
N ASP A 597 -5.72 7.36 -17.64
CA ASP A 597 -5.58 8.74 -17.15
C ASP A 597 -4.91 8.85 -15.78
N MET A 598 -4.40 7.75 -15.23
CA MET A 598 -3.75 7.71 -13.91
C MET A 598 -2.51 8.61 -13.82
N THR A 599 -1.79 8.79 -14.93
CA THR A 599 -0.70 9.76 -15.05
C THR A 599 -0.73 10.45 -16.41
N THR A 600 -0.16 11.65 -16.49
CA THR A 600 -0.01 12.37 -17.76
C THR A 600 0.81 11.57 -18.76
N GLU A 601 1.91 10.95 -18.32
CA GLU A 601 2.78 10.17 -19.20
C GLU A 601 2.09 8.90 -19.73
N PHE A 602 1.25 8.25 -18.92
CA PHE A 602 0.49 7.07 -19.36
C PHE A 602 -0.63 7.47 -20.33
N THR A 603 -1.24 8.65 -20.14
CA THR A 603 -2.20 9.23 -21.10
C THR A 603 -1.53 9.53 -22.44
N GLU A 604 -0.29 10.04 -22.41
CA GLU A 604 0.50 10.32 -23.62
C GLU A 604 0.87 9.04 -24.35
N LEU A 605 1.26 7.97 -23.64
CA LEU A 605 1.47 6.65 -24.23
C LEU A 605 0.19 6.14 -24.88
N HIS A 606 -0.94 6.22 -24.18
CA HIS A 606 -2.23 5.78 -24.70
C HIS A 606 -2.57 6.51 -26.01
N THR A 607 -2.42 7.84 -26.00
CA THR A 607 -2.64 8.70 -27.17
C THR A 607 -1.70 8.32 -28.33
N LEU A 608 -0.41 8.09 -28.05
CA LEU A 608 0.58 7.71 -29.05
C LEU A 608 0.20 6.41 -29.76
N LEU A 609 -0.25 5.39 -29.03
CA LEU A 609 -0.66 4.11 -29.63
C LEU A 609 -1.91 4.27 -30.50
N LYS A 610 -2.87 5.09 -30.07
CA LYS A 610 -4.08 5.42 -30.85
C LYS A 610 -3.75 6.15 -32.14
N GLU A 611 -2.88 7.16 -32.09
CA GLU A 611 -2.44 7.93 -33.27
C GLU A 611 -1.75 7.06 -34.33
N HIS A 612 -1.14 5.94 -33.92
CA HIS A 612 -0.49 4.97 -34.82
C HIS A 612 -1.38 3.79 -35.19
N HIS A 613 -2.67 3.83 -34.84
CA HIS A 613 -3.66 2.77 -35.12
C HIS A 613 -3.20 1.38 -34.65
N VAL A 614 -2.65 1.30 -33.44
CA VAL A 614 -2.36 0.01 -32.80
C VAL A 614 -3.65 -0.81 -32.69
N THR A 615 -3.59 -2.07 -33.12
CA THR A 615 -4.79 -2.92 -33.21
C THR A 615 -5.11 -3.57 -31.87
N ILE A 616 -4.07 -4.10 -31.20
CA ILE A 616 -4.20 -4.77 -29.90
C ILE A 616 -3.25 -4.10 -28.91
N ALA A 617 -3.77 -3.73 -27.75
CA ALA A 617 -3.01 -3.41 -26.55
C ALA A 617 -3.31 -4.47 -25.49
N MET A 618 -2.31 -5.19 -25.01
CA MET A 618 -2.45 -6.19 -23.95
C MET A 618 -1.53 -5.87 -22.78
N ALA A 619 -1.91 -6.19 -21.56
CA ALA A 619 -1.03 -6.08 -20.40
C ALA A 619 -1.30 -7.15 -19.33
N GLY A 620 -0.35 -7.30 -18.41
CA GLY A 620 -0.52 -8.03 -17.13
C GLY A 620 -1.00 -7.10 -16.02
N ASP A 621 -0.37 -7.17 -14.83
CA ASP A 621 -0.57 -6.35 -13.61
C ASP A 621 -1.90 -6.61 -12.89
N THR A 622 -3.02 -6.67 -13.63
CA THR A 622 -4.31 -7.05 -13.06
C THR A 622 -4.55 -8.54 -13.23
N HIS A 623 -4.71 -9.24 -12.10
CA HIS A 623 -4.66 -10.70 -12.02
C HIS A 623 -5.95 -11.41 -12.43
N ASP A 624 -6.49 -11.08 -13.59
CA ASP A 624 -7.61 -11.75 -14.24
C ASP A 624 -7.47 -11.67 -15.78
N LEU A 625 -8.53 -12.04 -16.49
CA LEU A 625 -8.59 -11.92 -17.95
C LEU A 625 -9.75 -10.99 -18.32
N GLU A 626 -9.45 -9.87 -18.96
CA GLU A 626 -10.45 -8.88 -19.37
C GLU A 626 -10.25 -8.49 -20.84
N TYR A 627 -11.32 -8.03 -21.47
CA TYR A 627 -11.37 -7.57 -22.85
C TYR A 627 -12.25 -6.32 -22.96
N TYR A 628 -11.77 -5.31 -23.67
CA TYR A 628 -12.49 -4.07 -23.95
C TYR A 628 -12.28 -3.63 -25.40
N VAL A 629 -13.30 -3.00 -25.99
CA VAL A 629 -13.19 -2.32 -27.28
C VAL A 629 -13.25 -0.82 -27.06
N GLU A 630 -12.22 -0.12 -27.52
CA GLU A 630 -12.17 1.34 -27.53
C GLU A 630 -12.42 1.85 -28.96
N PRO A 631 -13.56 2.51 -29.23
CA PRO A 631 -13.82 3.11 -30.52
C PRO A 631 -12.83 4.23 -30.84
N ASP A 632 -12.46 4.33 -32.11
CA ASP A 632 -11.69 5.49 -32.58
C ASP A 632 -12.60 6.73 -32.68
N SER A 633 -12.17 7.83 -32.08
CA SER A 633 -12.96 9.07 -32.03
C SER A 633 -13.09 9.76 -33.40
N THR A 634 -12.25 9.41 -34.37
CA THR A 634 -12.27 9.94 -35.74
C THR A 634 -12.91 8.99 -36.75
N GLY A 635 -13.43 7.84 -36.30
CA GLY A 635 -14.09 6.83 -37.13
C GLY A 635 -13.13 5.83 -37.79
N GLY A 636 -11.88 5.75 -37.35
CA GLY A 636 -10.92 4.71 -37.70
C GLY A 636 -11.22 3.34 -37.08
N PRO A 637 -10.36 2.32 -37.30
CA PRO A 637 -10.51 1.03 -36.65
C PRO A 637 -10.38 1.16 -35.12
N PRO A 638 -11.18 0.43 -34.33
CA PRO A 638 -11.08 0.47 -32.87
C PRO A 638 -9.76 -0.15 -32.39
N MET A 639 -9.31 0.25 -31.21
CA MET A 639 -8.24 -0.42 -30.49
C MET A 639 -8.83 -1.45 -29.53
N HIS A 640 -8.28 -2.66 -29.53
CA HIS A 640 -8.73 -3.76 -28.70
C HIS A 640 -7.81 -3.93 -27.51
N HIS A 641 -8.37 -3.89 -26.32
CA HIS A 641 -7.63 -3.96 -25.06
C HIS A 641 -7.84 -5.30 -24.39
N PHE A 642 -6.75 -5.92 -23.93
CA PHE A 642 -6.77 -7.16 -23.17
C PHE A 642 -5.99 -7.02 -21.86
N VAL A 643 -6.58 -7.49 -20.77
CA VAL A 643 -5.87 -7.77 -19.51
C VAL A 643 -5.61 -9.27 -19.49
N ASN A 644 -4.37 -9.71 -19.26
CA ASN A 644 -3.96 -11.11 -19.29
C ASN A 644 -3.04 -11.43 -18.10
N GLY A 645 -3.36 -10.92 -16.91
CA GLY A 645 -2.60 -11.17 -15.68
C GLY A 645 -3.08 -12.37 -14.85
N GLY A 646 -4.05 -13.13 -15.35
CA GLY A 646 -4.53 -14.34 -14.67
C GLY A 646 -3.54 -15.52 -14.63
N GLY A 647 -2.23 -15.36 -14.85
CA GLY A 647 -1.31 -16.49 -15.07
C GLY A 647 -0.79 -17.21 -13.82
N GLY A 648 -1.03 -16.70 -12.61
CA GLY A 648 -0.61 -17.41 -11.40
C GLY A 648 -0.84 -16.68 -10.09
N ALA A 649 -0.74 -15.35 -10.10
CA ALA A 649 -1.00 -14.53 -8.92
C ALA A 649 -2.46 -14.66 -8.42
N TYR A 650 -2.69 -14.14 -7.21
CA TYR A 650 -4.02 -14.14 -6.58
C TYR A 650 -5.04 -13.44 -7.47
N LEU A 651 -6.27 -13.95 -7.55
CA LEU A 651 -7.27 -13.42 -8.49
C LEU A 651 -7.70 -11.99 -8.14
N SER A 652 -7.66 -11.07 -9.11
CA SER A 652 -8.28 -9.75 -9.01
C SER A 652 -9.80 -9.87 -9.11
N LEU A 653 -10.53 -9.39 -8.10
CA LEU A 653 -12.00 -9.51 -8.04
C LEU A 653 -12.76 -8.33 -8.68
N GLY A 654 -12.03 -7.39 -9.29
CA GLY A 654 -12.52 -6.11 -9.81
C GLY A 654 -13.66 -6.24 -10.80
N ALA A 655 -13.36 -6.57 -12.05
CA ALA A 655 -14.35 -6.59 -13.13
C ALA A 655 -15.54 -7.50 -12.84
N ALA A 656 -15.31 -8.67 -12.23
CA ALA A 656 -16.38 -9.61 -11.93
C ALA A 656 -17.37 -9.12 -10.85
N LEU A 657 -16.96 -8.21 -9.98
CA LEU A 657 -17.80 -7.66 -8.92
C LEU A 657 -18.29 -6.24 -9.21
N THR A 658 -17.78 -5.60 -10.26
CA THR A 658 -18.24 -4.29 -10.76
C THR A 658 -19.76 -4.27 -10.93
N PRO A 659 -20.44 -3.17 -10.54
CA PRO A 659 -21.88 -3.03 -10.74
C PRO A 659 -22.30 -3.16 -12.21
N GLU A 660 -23.51 -3.68 -12.43
CA GLU A 660 -24.07 -3.76 -13.78
C GLU A 660 -24.19 -2.36 -14.39
N GLY A 661 -23.74 -2.22 -15.64
CA GLY A 661 -23.81 -0.96 -16.41
C GLY A 661 -22.75 0.08 -16.05
N THR A 662 -21.73 -0.26 -15.25
CA THR A 662 -20.62 0.66 -14.93
C THR A 662 -19.29 0.30 -15.60
N MET A 663 -19.29 -0.68 -16.52
CA MET A 663 -18.10 -1.00 -17.31
C MET A 663 -17.67 0.20 -18.17
N PRO A 664 -16.36 0.37 -18.43
CA PRO A 664 -15.82 1.58 -19.06
C PRO A 664 -16.08 1.64 -20.57
N THR A 665 -16.44 0.51 -21.20
CA THR A 665 -16.77 0.42 -22.63
C THR A 665 -18.09 -0.35 -22.85
N ASP A 666 -18.70 -0.14 -24.02
CA ASP A 666 -19.95 -0.83 -24.39
C ASP A 666 -19.75 -2.31 -24.71
N VAL A 667 -18.58 -2.66 -25.25
CA VAL A 667 -18.20 -4.03 -25.61
C VAL A 667 -17.10 -4.47 -24.68
N PHE A 668 -17.39 -5.49 -23.87
CA PHE A 668 -16.46 -6.02 -22.88
C PHE A 668 -16.67 -7.52 -22.62
N ALA A 669 -15.63 -8.19 -22.11
CA ALA A 669 -15.73 -9.50 -21.49
C ALA A 669 -14.71 -9.62 -20.35
N HIS A 670 -15.00 -10.43 -19.33
CA HIS A 670 -14.07 -10.73 -18.24
C HIS A 670 -14.24 -12.18 -17.77
N TYR A 671 -13.14 -12.81 -17.40
CA TYR A 671 -13.07 -14.14 -16.82
C TYR A 671 -12.35 -14.08 -15.46
N PRO A 672 -12.93 -14.68 -14.40
CA PRO A 672 -14.14 -15.50 -14.42
C PRO A 672 -15.45 -14.70 -14.45
N ALA A 673 -16.53 -15.34 -14.89
CA ALA A 673 -17.88 -14.85 -14.68
C ALA A 673 -18.21 -14.69 -13.18
N ARG A 674 -19.05 -13.70 -12.87
CA ARG A 674 -19.46 -13.36 -11.49
C ARG A 674 -20.01 -14.55 -10.70
N GLY A 675 -20.87 -15.36 -11.32
CA GLY A 675 -21.54 -16.49 -10.66
C GLY A 675 -20.56 -17.52 -10.07
N PRO A 676 -19.75 -18.20 -10.89
CA PRO A 676 -18.74 -19.16 -10.42
C PRO A 676 -17.78 -18.57 -9.37
N LEU A 677 -17.35 -17.31 -9.55
CA LEU A 677 -16.48 -16.63 -8.62
C LEU A 677 -17.14 -16.44 -7.24
N THR A 678 -18.34 -15.86 -7.21
CA THR A 678 -19.08 -15.66 -5.96
C THR A 678 -19.40 -16.99 -5.26
N ALA A 679 -19.71 -18.05 -6.00
CA ALA A 679 -19.94 -19.38 -5.44
C ALA A 679 -18.68 -19.96 -4.76
N LYS A 680 -17.50 -19.78 -5.37
CA LYS A 680 -16.21 -20.14 -4.74
C LYS A 680 -16.02 -19.37 -3.43
N ILE A 681 -16.18 -18.04 -3.46
CA ILE A 681 -15.98 -17.20 -2.28
C ILE A 681 -16.99 -17.55 -1.19
N ASP A 682 -18.27 -17.75 -1.51
CA ASP A 682 -19.31 -18.17 -0.57
C ASP A 682 -18.95 -19.50 0.13
N ALA A 683 -18.42 -20.47 -0.61
CA ALA A 683 -18.05 -21.77 -0.07
C ALA A 683 -16.82 -21.74 0.84
N LEU A 684 -15.87 -20.84 0.56
CA LEU A 684 -14.57 -20.79 1.24
C LEU A 684 -14.48 -19.71 2.34
N THR A 685 -15.40 -18.73 2.33
CA THR A 685 -15.41 -17.62 3.29
C THR A 685 -15.82 -18.12 4.69
N PRO A 686 -14.96 -17.98 5.71
CA PRO A 686 -15.31 -18.35 7.08
C PRO A 686 -16.43 -17.46 7.66
N TRP A 687 -17.18 -17.98 8.64
CA TRP A 687 -18.35 -17.29 9.21
C TRP A 687 -18.09 -15.87 9.70
N TYR A 688 -16.89 -15.59 10.22
CA TYR A 688 -16.51 -14.28 10.75
C TYR A 688 -16.16 -13.25 9.67
N LYS A 689 -15.87 -13.69 8.43
CA LYS A 689 -15.68 -12.81 7.25
C LYS A 689 -16.98 -12.56 6.49
N HIS A 690 -18.05 -13.35 6.71
CA HIS A 690 -19.33 -13.15 6.03
C HIS A 690 -19.94 -11.75 6.15
N PRO A 691 -19.85 -11.03 7.29
CA PRO A 691 -20.37 -9.66 7.34
C PRO A 691 -19.70 -8.73 6.31
N ALA A 692 -18.38 -8.85 6.13
CA ALA A 692 -17.64 -8.11 5.11
C ALA A 692 -18.03 -8.57 3.69
N TRP A 693 -18.19 -9.88 3.49
CA TRP A 693 -18.60 -10.42 2.18
C TRP A 693 -20.02 -9.97 1.77
N VAL A 694 -20.96 -9.96 2.72
CA VAL A 694 -22.32 -9.44 2.51
C VAL A 694 -22.29 -7.93 2.24
N TRP A 695 -21.43 -7.19 2.93
CA TRP A 695 -21.20 -5.76 2.67
C TRP A 695 -20.76 -5.51 1.22
N THR A 696 -19.79 -6.27 0.73
CA THR A 696 -19.33 -6.19 -0.67
C THR A 696 -20.42 -6.58 -1.65
N THR A 697 -21.00 -7.78 -1.51
CA THR A 697 -21.90 -8.35 -2.54
C THR A 697 -23.29 -7.75 -2.58
N LYS A 698 -23.88 -7.38 -1.43
CA LYS A 698 -25.26 -6.87 -1.36
C LYS A 698 -25.37 -5.35 -1.33
N TYR A 699 -24.34 -4.67 -0.85
CA TYR A 699 -24.37 -3.22 -0.66
C TYR A 699 -23.36 -2.49 -1.55
N ASN A 700 -22.68 -3.20 -2.46
CA ASN A 700 -21.58 -2.66 -3.27
C ASN A 700 -20.53 -1.93 -2.40
N GLY A 701 -20.30 -2.48 -1.20
CA GLY A 701 -19.45 -1.90 -0.19
C GLY A 701 -17.99 -2.27 -0.43
N TRP A 702 -17.33 -1.57 -1.34
CA TRP A 702 -15.92 -1.78 -1.66
C TRP A 702 -15.02 -1.34 -0.50
N PRO A 703 -14.13 -2.20 0.01
CA PRO A 703 -13.10 -1.79 0.95
C PRO A 703 -11.94 -1.17 0.15
N PHE A 704 -12.01 0.14 -0.12
CA PHE A 704 -10.89 0.96 -0.64
C PHE A 704 -10.39 0.67 -2.07
N SER A 705 -10.08 -0.58 -2.46
CA SER A 705 -9.65 -0.97 -3.81
C SER A 705 -9.98 -2.45 -4.15
N ALA A 706 -9.79 -2.85 -5.41
CA ALA A 706 -10.02 -4.22 -5.86
C ALA A 706 -8.98 -5.21 -5.28
N GLU A 707 -7.74 -4.79 -5.10
CA GLU A 707 -6.64 -5.59 -4.54
C GLU A 707 -6.89 -5.88 -3.06
N TRP A 708 -7.43 -4.91 -2.32
CA TRP A 708 -7.85 -5.09 -0.92
C TRP A 708 -8.95 -6.15 -0.78
N LEU A 709 -9.91 -6.09 -1.69
CA LEU A 709 -10.99 -7.05 -1.72
C LEU A 709 -10.46 -8.45 -2.04
N SER A 710 -9.55 -8.52 -3.02
CA SER A 710 -8.87 -9.74 -3.42
C SER A 710 -8.06 -10.32 -2.27
N ALA A 711 -7.23 -9.54 -1.56
CA ALA A 711 -6.50 -10.03 -0.39
C ALA A 711 -7.43 -10.55 0.73
N ALA A 712 -8.62 -9.98 0.88
CA ALA A 712 -9.58 -10.41 1.92
C ALA A 712 -10.27 -11.75 1.59
N PHE A 713 -10.50 -12.04 0.30
CA PHE A 713 -11.32 -13.17 -0.18
C PHE A 713 -10.60 -14.09 -1.18
N ASP A 714 -9.32 -13.88 -1.41
CA ASP A 714 -8.53 -14.78 -2.22
C ASP A 714 -8.29 -16.07 -1.44
N HIS A 715 -8.63 -17.16 -2.11
CA HIS A 715 -8.49 -18.49 -1.60
C HIS A 715 -7.69 -19.26 -2.64
N ASN A 716 -6.45 -19.56 -2.27
CA ASN A 716 -5.54 -20.43 -3.01
C ASN A 716 -5.98 -21.92 -2.89
N GLN A 717 -7.22 -22.18 -3.30
CA GLN A 717 -7.89 -23.46 -3.33
C GLN A 717 -8.78 -23.52 -4.58
N ALA A 718 -8.98 -24.72 -5.10
CA ALA A 718 -9.83 -24.95 -6.26
C ALA A 718 -11.30 -24.55 -5.99
N PRO A 719 -12.08 -24.15 -7.02
CA PRO A 719 -11.66 -24.01 -8.41
C PRO A 719 -10.68 -22.85 -8.63
N PHE A 720 -9.74 -23.04 -9.55
CA PHE A 720 -8.78 -22.02 -9.98
C PHE A 720 -9.31 -21.34 -11.24
N PHE A 721 -9.06 -20.03 -11.35
CA PHE A 721 -9.50 -19.20 -12.48
C PHE A 721 -8.29 -18.59 -13.19
N GLN A 722 -7.13 -19.24 -13.07
CA GLN A 722 -5.94 -18.81 -13.78
C GLN A 722 -6.09 -19.12 -15.27
N SER A 723 -5.52 -18.24 -16.10
CA SER A 723 -5.62 -18.28 -17.55
C SER A 723 -4.38 -17.72 -18.24
N PHE A 724 -4.24 -18.03 -19.53
CA PHE A 724 -3.26 -17.41 -20.43
C PHE A 724 -3.84 -17.34 -21.85
N ILE A 725 -3.19 -16.62 -22.76
CA ILE A 725 -3.64 -16.47 -24.15
C ILE A 725 -2.67 -17.16 -25.10
N GLU A 726 -3.23 -17.96 -26.00
CA GLU A 726 -2.56 -18.40 -27.22
C GLU A 726 -2.86 -17.43 -28.36
N VAL A 727 -1.82 -16.99 -29.07
CA VAL A 727 -1.92 -16.11 -30.24
C VAL A 727 -1.58 -16.92 -31.48
N VAL A 728 -2.48 -16.92 -32.47
CA VAL A 728 -2.31 -17.55 -33.77
C VAL A 728 -2.16 -16.47 -34.82
N VAL A 729 -1.01 -16.43 -35.50
CA VAL A 729 -0.76 -15.53 -36.62
C VAL A 729 -0.88 -16.35 -37.91
N GLU A 730 -2.06 -16.28 -38.54
CA GLU A 730 -2.40 -17.01 -39.75
C GLU A 730 -2.29 -16.09 -40.97
N ARG A 731 -1.11 -16.06 -41.57
CA ARG A 731 -0.85 -15.32 -42.80
C ARG A 731 -1.58 -15.95 -43.99
N SER A 732 -1.79 -17.26 -43.97
CA SER A 732 -2.49 -18.01 -45.02
C SER A 732 -3.94 -17.56 -45.20
N THR A 733 -4.62 -17.19 -44.11
CA THR A 733 -6.01 -16.69 -44.09
C THR A 733 -6.08 -15.18 -43.90
N GLY A 734 -4.97 -14.52 -43.54
CA GLY A 734 -4.89 -13.09 -43.30
C GLY A 734 -5.49 -12.69 -41.94
N MET A 735 -5.35 -13.53 -40.91
CA MET A 735 -5.98 -13.34 -39.60
C MET A 735 -4.99 -13.49 -38.44
N VAL A 736 -5.24 -12.73 -37.37
CA VAL A 736 -4.62 -12.93 -36.05
C VAL A 736 -5.73 -13.35 -35.09
N ARG A 737 -5.54 -14.48 -34.39
CA ARG A 737 -6.54 -15.04 -33.47
C ARG A 737 -5.98 -15.11 -32.06
N LEU A 738 -6.77 -14.69 -31.08
CA LEU A 738 -6.44 -14.78 -29.65
C LEU A 738 -7.40 -15.80 -29.01
N ILE A 739 -6.83 -16.86 -28.44
CA ILE A 739 -7.56 -17.98 -27.84
C ILE A 739 -7.16 -18.06 -26.36
N PRO A 740 -8.07 -17.74 -25.42
CA PRO A 740 -7.79 -17.85 -24.01
C PRO A 740 -7.89 -19.32 -23.55
N HIS A 741 -6.96 -19.72 -22.70
CA HIS A 741 -6.95 -21.02 -22.02
C HIS A 741 -7.07 -20.83 -20.52
N GLY A 742 -7.91 -21.64 -19.89
CA GLY A 742 -7.92 -21.83 -18.44
C GLY A 742 -7.30 -23.18 -18.07
N VAL A 743 -7.54 -23.58 -16.82
CA VAL A 743 -7.03 -24.84 -16.25
C VAL A 743 -7.42 -26.06 -17.07
N ASP A 744 -8.68 -26.14 -17.49
CA ASP A 744 -9.25 -27.35 -18.11
C ASP A 744 -9.16 -27.36 -19.65
N GLY A 745 -8.66 -26.29 -20.29
CA GLY A 745 -8.65 -26.18 -21.75
C GLY A 745 -8.88 -24.76 -22.27
N PRO A 746 -9.19 -24.61 -23.58
CA PRO A 746 -9.71 -23.36 -24.12
C PRO A 746 -10.96 -22.92 -23.34
N LEU A 747 -11.00 -21.66 -22.90
CA LEU A 747 -12.19 -21.11 -22.24
C LEU A 747 -13.32 -20.98 -23.25
N LYS A 748 -14.55 -21.11 -22.78
CA LYS A 748 -15.76 -20.95 -23.58
C LYS A 748 -16.38 -19.58 -23.32
N TRP A 749 -17.20 -19.10 -24.24
CA TRP A 749 -17.93 -17.85 -24.03
C TRP A 749 -18.88 -17.88 -22.82
N SER A 750 -19.34 -19.05 -22.38
CA SER A 750 -20.13 -19.24 -21.16
C SER A 750 -19.33 -19.09 -19.86
N ASP A 751 -18.00 -19.10 -19.92
CA ASP A 751 -17.13 -18.88 -18.76
C ASP A 751 -16.96 -17.38 -18.42
N PHE A 752 -17.34 -16.48 -19.33
CA PHE A 752 -17.14 -15.03 -19.21
C PHE A 752 -18.39 -14.29 -18.73
N GLY A 753 -18.19 -13.25 -17.91
CA GLY A 753 -19.14 -12.14 -17.84
C GLY A 753 -18.88 -11.18 -19.00
N ARG A 754 -19.92 -10.71 -19.68
CA ARG A 754 -19.75 -10.08 -21.01
C ARG A 754 -20.90 -9.16 -21.37
N SER A 755 -20.63 -8.21 -22.27
CA SER A 755 -21.66 -7.36 -22.86
C SER A 755 -22.61 -8.15 -23.78
N PRO A 756 -23.84 -7.66 -24.01
CA PRO A 756 -24.71 -8.20 -25.06
C PRO A 756 -24.03 -8.16 -26.44
N GLY A 757 -24.26 -9.18 -27.27
CA GLY A 757 -23.67 -9.28 -28.61
C GLY A 757 -22.27 -9.91 -28.69
N LEU A 758 -21.72 -10.34 -27.54
CA LEU A 758 -20.57 -11.23 -27.47
C LEU A 758 -21.02 -12.60 -26.92
N PRO A 759 -20.75 -13.74 -27.57
CA PRO A 759 -20.35 -13.85 -28.98
C PRO A 759 -21.46 -13.32 -29.91
N ALA A 760 -21.17 -13.22 -31.20
CA ALA A 760 -22.12 -12.66 -32.18
C ALA A 760 -23.46 -13.44 -32.23
N HIS A 761 -23.42 -14.73 -31.90
CA HIS A 761 -24.59 -15.60 -31.87
C HIS A 761 -24.69 -16.37 -30.55
N ASP A 762 -25.86 -16.33 -29.90
CA ASP A 762 -26.10 -17.03 -28.62
C ASP A 762 -25.87 -18.55 -28.69
N GLY A 763 -25.94 -19.15 -29.89
CA GLY A 763 -25.62 -20.58 -30.10
C GLY A 763 -24.14 -20.92 -29.95
N GLU A 764 -23.26 -19.92 -29.83
CA GLU A 764 -21.80 -20.07 -29.72
C GLU A 764 -21.32 -20.06 -28.27
N LEU A 765 -22.22 -19.96 -27.28
CA LEU A 765 -21.83 -19.83 -25.87
C LEU A 765 -20.99 -20.99 -25.34
N ASP A 766 -21.23 -22.21 -25.82
CA ASP A 766 -20.49 -23.41 -25.41
C ASP A 766 -19.27 -23.71 -26.30
N LEU A 767 -19.03 -22.87 -27.31
CA LEU A 767 -17.83 -22.93 -28.15
C LEU A 767 -16.65 -22.22 -27.47
N PRO A 768 -15.40 -22.59 -27.82
CA PRO A 768 -14.23 -21.85 -27.39
C PRO A 768 -14.34 -20.36 -27.71
N ALA A 769 -14.03 -19.52 -26.72
CA ALA A 769 -13.88 -18.09 -26.93
C ALA A 769 -12.70 -17.84 -27.86
N GLU A 770 -12.89 -16.96 -28.84
CA GLU A 770 -11.85 -16.59 -29.79
C GLU A 770 -12.10 -15.15 -30.26
N TRP A 771 -11.06 -14.32 -30.25
CA TRP A 771 -11.07 -13.02 -30.90
C TRP A 771 -10.24 -13.08 -32.19
N SER A 772 -10.84 -12.68 -33.29
CA SER A 772 -10.29 -12.79 -34.63
C SER A 772 -10.15 -11.40 -35.26
N PHE A 773 -8.95 -11.05 -35.69
CA PHE A 773 -8.61 -9.73 -36.25
C PHE A 773 -7.98 -9.87 -37.65
N PRO A 774 -8.41 -9.11 -38.65
CA PRO A 774 -7.81 -9.16 -39.98
C PRO A 774 -6.42 -8.52 -40.00
N LEU A 775 -5.47 -9.17 -40.66
CA LEU A 775 -4.23 -8.55 -41.07
C LEU A 775 -4.53 -7.50 -42.16
N PRO A 776 -3.85 -6.34 -42.17
CA PRO A 776 -3.96 -5.38 -43.26
C PRO A 776 -3.65 -6.09 -44.58
N SER A 777 -4.62 -6.09 -45.50
CA SER A 777 -4.39 -6.64 -46.83
C SER A 777 -3.29 -5.83 -47.50
N ALA A 778 -2.18 -6.49 -47.87
CA ALA A 778 -1.12 -5.87 -48.65
C ALA A 778 -1.76 -5.13 -49.83
N ALA A 779 -1.69 -3.80 -49.82
CA ALA A 779 -2.10 -3.01 -50.96
C ALA A 779 -1.28 -3.51 -52.16
N LYS A 780 -1.94 -4.22 -53.07
CA LYS A 780 -1.34 -4.68 -54.32
C LYS A 780 -0.97 -3.51 -55.21
#